data_AF-A0A945AVR6-F1
#
_entry.id   AF-A0A945AVR6-F1
#
_cell.length_a   1.000
_cell.length_b   1.000
_cell.length_c   1.000
_cell.angle_alpha   90.00
_cell.angle_beta   90.00
_cell.angle_gamma   90.00
#
_symmetry.space_group_name_H-M   'P 1'
#
loop_
_entity.id
_entity.type
_entity.pdbx_description
1 polymer ?
#
loop_
_entity_poly.entity_id
_entity_poly.type
_entity_poly.pdbx_seq_one_letter_code
_entity_poly.pdbx_strand_id
1 'polypeptide(L)'
;MFISLTRSGWKALLVLAISLAQTQGPAKSQETKADGEITATGKRGRPLLGVQRWDMFSGKGATQQKELGYLPGKQGFLKDSQWHDRVPFFCRLTKDVDWIEHPANAGPVWFNHPFSQQLLQESMDQELRYAHNAGIDFFVYHGPARKLYANGWELRNNFDCHLSSKIPEAKKVNFTWALYAHRAIRYTRSKVATMMDETIEYITMPNWQTVMDGRPLIVVYHPERFRAALQVAQGKEHMTGVGFVEYIRARVEAEGLKTPYIVGCMEPRDSCLHAEILKEEGYDAFMDYEGAYGGAVAKRDEAPTYASATEEILKTCEQEYLNRGLPFLPPCPSMHYRWPHAFDRKGQAIEKLHHFQWPKEGDLEARVEAVLDFVASHPEDCEAQTVIMYSWNEHSGGGGICPTMGKSPEYEPETQWLDEVAEALATWKYPPKDNPKDDDKKDDDKELSSYEKMKEPPPPADADKVHGKDLPAPTHAVGANTSAQKRPNIIFILSDDVSPRDYALYGGKTVSPVLEKLATEGLYFKTAWATPRCVPTRAMLLSGKYPFRTGVYENQINPRGEDNRIMPMGERFPNTLGSLMTANGYRTAMVGKLQTGDVRSYGFQRWCTVNHGRIFDMKHSNNDEDGKQVVQPNVHSTDALFDYLHRFTAEEAEDPWFVYMPLNLPHSVRNPDNPAKWGPPVVPELDENWQKTGKMVQNDFEASLRYLDYKIGGFVAHLKSTRQLENTVIMYAGDNGTHRYGKSNPDSEKGPRVPFVVYAPGILEPMGACDELVDFTDVIPTCVELAGGALPEGDVFDGRSFAPLIRGESFEGRE
;
A
#
# COMPACT_ATOMS: atom_id res chain seq x y z
N MET A 1 30.84 64.96 0.38
CA MET A 1 30.48 65.26 -1.03
C MET A 1 29.20 64.48 -1.32
N PHE A 2 27.99 65.00 -1.13
CA PHE A 2 27.28 66.00 -1.95
C PHE A 2 27.28 65.67 -3.46
N ILE A 3 26.11 65.27 -4.00
CA ILE A 3 25.39 65.83 -5.17
C ILE A 3 24.54 64.78 -5.94
N SER A 4 23.23 64.83 -5.69
CA SER A 4 22.08 64.98 -6.63
C SER A 4 22.28 64.87 -8.16
N LEU A 5 21.54 63.93 -8.76
CA LEU A 5 20.64 63.99 -9.94
C LEU A 5 20.91 64.97 -11.10
N THR A 6 20.79 64.47 -12.35
CA THR A 6 20.01 65.16 -13.42
C THR A 6 19.32 64.20 -14.41
N ARG A 7 18.16 64.69 -14.88
CA ARG A 7 17.20 64.16 -15.85
C ARG A 7 17.76 64.00 -17.27
N SER A 8 17.84 62.77 -17.80
CA SER A 8 17.99 62.56 -19.26
C SER A 8 17.69 61.15 -19.79
N GLY A 9 17.11 60.23 -19.01
CA GLY A 9 16.86 58.84 -19.47
C GLY A 9 15.46 58.52 -20.02
N TRP A 10 14.47 59.42 -19.88
CA TRP A 10 13.04 59.06 -20.02
C TRP A 10 12.38 59.39 -21.37
N LYS A 11 13.15 59.62 -22.45
CA LYS A 11 12.56 59.93 -23.78
C LYS A 11 12.96 59.02 -24.94
N ALA A 12 13.78 57.98 -24.72
CA ALA A 12 14.21 57.08 -25.79
C ALA A 12 13.36 55.79 -25.95
N LEU A 13 12.40 55.52 -25.04
CA LEU A 13 11.62 54.27 -25.04
C LEU A 13 10.19 54.39 -25.59
N LEU A 14 9.78 55.58 -26.06
CA LEU A 14 8.40 55.82 -26.53
C LEU A 14 8.22 55.79 -28.07
N VAL A 15 9.26 55.47 -28.85
CA VAL A 15 9.20 55.56 -30.32
C VAL A 15 9.32 54.19 -31.03
N LEU A 16 9.62 53.10 -30.32
CA LEU A 16 9.67 51.76 -30.94
C LEU A 16 8.36 50.94 -30.83
N ALA A 17 7.31 51.46 -30.19
CA ALA A 17 6.09 50.70 -29.90
C ALA A 17 4.92 50.93 -30.88
N ILE A 18 5.11 51.58 -32.04
CA ILE A 18 3.98 51.98 -32.92
C ILE A 18 3.97 51.35 -34.33
N SER A 19 4.95 50.52 -34.74
CA SER A 19 5.02 50.09 -36.16
C SER A 19 4.92 48.60 -36.49
N LEU A 20 4.38 47.75 -35.62
CA LEU A 20 4.06 46.35 -35.98
C LEU A 20 2.68 45.94 -35.46
N ALA A 21 1.67 46.71 -35.83
CA ALA A 21 0.28 46.29 -35.80
C ALA A 21 -0.31 46.50 -37.20
N GLN A 22 -0.43 45.41 -37.97
CA GLN A 22 -1.47 45.16 -38.98
C GLN A 22 -1.11 43.90 -39.79
N THR A 23 -1.81 42.80 -39.54
CA THR A 23 -2.54 42.01 -40.54
C THR A 23 -3.02 40.69 -39.90
N GLN A 24 -4.33 40.62 -39.62
CA GLN A 24 -5.26 39.56 -40.02
C GLN A 24 -6.57 39.70 -39.21
N GLY A 25 -7.70 39.46 -39.89
CA GLY A 25 -9.05 39.90 -39.52
C GLY A 25 -9.67 39.20 -38.29
N PRO A 26 -10.95 39.50 -38.00
CA PRO A 26 -11.57 39.13 -36.74
C PRO A 26 -11.86 37.64 -36.72
N ALA A 27 -11.02 36.87 -36.02
CA ALA A 27 -11.43 35.56 -35.52
C ALA A 27 -12.49 35.82 -34.45
N LYS A 28 -13.70 35.31 -34.68
CA LYS A 28 -14.83 35.38 -33.73
C LYS A 28 -14.35 34.87 -32.37
N SER A 29 -14.35 35.76 -31.39
CA SER A 29 -14.23 35.43 -29.98
C SER A 29 -15.34 34.45 -29.58
N GLN A 30 -15.00 33.18 -29.38
CA GLN A 30 -15.79 32.34 -28.49
C GLN A 30 -15.39 32.74 -27.07
N GLU A 31 -16.23 33.56 -26.44
CA GLU A 31 -16.24 33.69 -24.99
C GLU A 31 -16.65 32.34 -24.40
N THR A 32 -15.70 31.54 -23.95
CA THR A 32 -15.96 30.45 -23.00
C THR A 32 -15.88 31.04 -21.59
N LYS A 33 -16.99 31.61 -21.13
CA LYS A 33 -17.27 31.71 -19.70
C LYS A 33 -17.65 30.32 -19.21
N ALA A 34 -17.03 29.88 -18.12
CA ALA A 34 -17.48 28.74 -17.34
C ALA A 34 -18.76 29.16 -16.59
N ASP A 35 -19.89 29.22 -17.31
CA ASP A 35 -21.19 29.45 -16.72
C ASP A 35 -21.88 28.08 -16.58
N GLY A 36 -21.81 27.52 -15.37
CA GLY A 36 -22.61 26.37 -14.94
C GLY A 36 -24.11 26.69 -14.79
N GLU A 37 -24.57 27.85 -15.25
CA GLU A 37 -26.00 28.08 -15.45
C GLU A 37 -26.47 27.37 -16.72
N ILE A 38 -27.71 26.86 -16.67
CA ILE A 38 -28.48 26.54 -17.86
C ILE A 38 -28.36 27.77 -18.77
N THR A 39 -27.66 27.63 -19.90
CA THR A 39 -27.56 28.72 -20.88
C THR A 39 -28.96 29.26 -21.16
N ALA A 40 -29.11 30.50 -21.63
CA ALA A 40 -30.40 31.05 -22.06
C ALA A 40 -31.15 30.17 -23.10
N THR A 41 -30.50 29.10 -23.60
CA THR A 41 -31.00 28.07 -24.52
C THR A 41 -31.33 26.71 -23.89
N GLY A 42 -31.19 26.49 -22.57
CA GLY A 42 -31.57 25.24 -21.92
C GLY A 42 -30.52 24.11 -21.89
N LYS A 43 -29.30 24.33 -22.40
CA LYS A 43 -28.25 23.29 -22.50
C LYS A 43 -27.29 23.31 -21.31
N ARG A 44 -27.01 22.14 -20.73
CA ARG A 44 -25.91 21.90 -19.76
C ARG A 44 -24.55 21.93 -20.47
N GLY A 45 -23.56 22.56 -19.84
CA GLY A 45 -22.16 22.51 -20.27
C GLY A 45 -21.49 21.17 -19.98
N ARG A 46 -20.25 20.99 -20.45
CA ARG A 46 -19.43 19.80 -20.12
C ARG A 46 -19.12 19.74 -18.62
N PRO A 47 -18.89 18.55 -18.04
CA PRO A 47 -18.34 18.46 -16.70
C PRO A 47 -16.99 19.22 -16.60
N LEU A 48 -16.72 19.77 -15.42
CA LEU A 48 -15.47 20.47 -15.11
C LEU A 48 -14.34 19.46 -14.95
N LEU A 49 -13.16 19.74 -15.53
CA LEU A 49 -11.94 18.98 -15.33
C LEU A 49 -10.97 19.77 -14.45
N GLY A 50 -10.82 19.31 -13.22
CA GLY A 50 -9.76 19.73 -12.32
C GLY A 50 -8.55 18.82 -12.44
N VAL A 51 -7.36 19.38 -12.22
CA VAL A 51 -6.12 18.61 -12.16
C VAL A 51 -5.47 18.78 -10.80
N GLN A 52 -5.09 17.66 -10.19
CA GLN A 52 -4.32 17.67 -8.98
C GLN A 52 -2.87 18.04 -9.26
N ARG A 53 -2.43 19.11 -8.59
CA ARG A 53 -1.05 19.58 -8.63
C ARG A 53 -0.34 19.07 -7.38
N TRP A 54 0.30 17.91 -7.52
CA TRP A 54 1.06 17.25 -6.46
C TRP A 54 2.46 17.81 -6.34
N ASP A 55 2.60 18.93 -5.64
CA ASP A 55 3.86 19.46 -5.12
C ASP A 55 5.08 19.33 -6.03
N MET A 56 5.37 20.37 -6.80
CA MET A 56 6.75 20.60 -7.23
C MET A 56 7.55 20.84 -5.95
N PHE A 57 8.24 19.81 -5.46
CA PHE A 57 9.21 19.89 -4.39
C PHE A 57 10.35 20.83 -4.84
N SER A 58 10.09 22.12 -4.72
CA SER A 58 11.07 23.19 -4.89
C SER A 58 11.57 23.49 -3.48
N GLY A 59 12.69 22.86 -3.08
CA GLY A 59 13.09 22.84 -1.67
C GLY A 59 14.50 22.39 -1.30
N LYS A 60 14.90 22.62 -0.04
CA LYS A 60 15.97 21.88 0.67
C LYS A 60 15.47 20.54 1.21
N GLY A 61 14.15 20.41 1.47
CA GLY A 61 13.45 19.21 1.90
C GLY A 61 12.82 18.41 0.75
N ALA A 62 12.72 19.03 -0.42
CA ALA A 62 12.52 18.37 -1.69
C ALA A 62 13.42 17.15 -1.80
N THR A 63 12.81 15.97 -1.85
CA THR A 63 13.46 14.68 -2.01
C THR A 63 14.01 14.52 -3.44
N GLN A 64 14.71 15.54 -3.95
CA GLN A 64 15.49 15.52 -5.20
C GLN A 64 16.43 14.30 -5.28
N GLN A 65 16.80 13.73 -4.12
CA GLN A 65 17.67 12.56 -3.99
C GLN A 65 16.94 11.23 -3.70
N LYS A 66 15.66 11.24 -3.28
CA LYS A 66 14.95 10.04 -2.80
C LYS A 66 13.78 9.61 -3.67
N GLU A 67 12.97 10.53 -4.18
CA GLU A 67 11.75 10.17 -4.94
C GLU A 67 12.00 9.94 -6.42
N LEU A 68 13.05 10.57 -6.96
CA LEU A 68 13.58 10.19 -8.26
C LEU A 68 14.54 8.99 -8.16
N GLY A 69 14.99 8.58 -6.97
CA GLY A 69 15.87 7.41 -6.80
C GLY A 69 17.33 7.61 -7.26
N TYR A 70 17.78 8.85 -7.49
CA TYR A 70 19.05 9.13 -8.17
C TYR A 70 20.05 9.83 -7.24
N LEU A 71 20.93 9.05 -6.60
CA LEU A 71 22.19 9.57 -6.04
C LEU A 71 23.29 9.49 -7.10
N PRO A 72 24.09 10.56 -7.31
CA PRO A 72 25.27 10.50 -8.18
C PRO A 72 26.20 9.36 -7.74
N GLY A 73 26.48 8.41 -8.66
CA GLY A 73 27.43 7.31 -8.42
C GLY A 73 26.85 5.95 -8.01
N LYS A 74 25.52 5.71 -8.06
CA LYS A 74 24.92 4.37 -7.93
C LYS A 74 24.25 3.91 -9.24
N GLN A 75 24.13 2.58 -9.46
CA GLN A 75 23.35 2.00 -10.56
C GLN A 75 21.90 2.51 -10.49
N GLY A 76 21.42 3.15 -11.56
CA GLY A 76 20.07 3.72 -11.61
C GLY A 76 19.98 5.05 -12.36
N PHE A 77 21.08 5.67 -12.76
CA PHE A 77 21.03 6.87 -13.59
C PHE A 77 20.35 6.57 -14.94
N LEU A 78 19.29 7.32 -15.27
CA LEU A 78 18.73 7.33 -16.63
C LEU A 78 19.85 7.66 -17.62
N LYS A 79 19.96 6.91 -18.72
CA LYS A 79 20.87 7.28 -19.82
C LYS A 79 20.43 8.62 -20.40
N ASP A 80 21.34 9.43 -20.96
CA ASP A 80 21.02 10.74 -21.58
C ASP A 80 19.76 10.71 -22.46
N SER A 81 19.56 9.64 -23.24
CA SER A 81 18.38 9.44 -24.09
C SER A 81 17.04 9.24 -23.36
N GLN A 82 17.06 8.92 -22.07
CA GLN A 82 15.88 8.66 -21.24
C GLN A 82 15.47 9.88 -20.39
N TRP A 83 16.24 10.97 -20.43
CA TRP A 83 15.92 12.22 -19.71
C TRP A 83 14.86 13.06 -20.44
N HIS A 84 14.82 13.01 -21.77
CA HIS A 84 13.93 13.84 -22.58
C HIS A 84 12.45 13.60 -22.24
N ASP A 85 11.99 12.35 -22.24
CA ASP A 85 10.57 12.04 -22.03
C ASP A 85 10.11 12.06 -20.56
N ARG A 86 10.97 12.53 -19.65
CA ARG A 86 10.81 12.29 -18.20
C ARG A 86 11.06 13.49 -17.32
N VAL A 87 11.79 14.47 -17.83
CA VAL A 87 12.15 15.66 -17.09
C VAL A 87 11.16 16.77 -17.46
N PRO A 88 10.48 17.37 -16.48
CA PRO A 88 9.60 18.50 -16.75
C PRO A 88 10.33 19.65 -17.44
N PHE A 89 9.64 20.36 -18.33
CA PHE A 89 10.18 21.46 -19.14
C PHE A 89 10.79 22.62 -18.31
N PHE A 90 10.37 22.78 -17.06
CA PHE A 90 10.91 23.77 -16.13
C PHE A 90 12.24 23.34 -15.49
N CYS A 91 12.73 22.12 -15.74
CA CYS A 91 14.10 21.77 -15.43
C CYS A 91 15.04 22.24 -16.56
N ARG A 92 16.33 22.36 -16.26
CA ARG A 92 17.36 22.74 -17.23
C ARG A 92 18.49 21.73 -17.21
N LEU A 93 19.25 21.59 -18.29
CA LEU A 93 20.50 20.85 -18.20
C LEU A 93 21.49 21.65 -17.33
N THR A 94 22.21 20.97 -16.45
CA THR A 94 23.19 21.59 -15.54
C THR A 94 24.23 22.42 -16.31
N LYS A 95 24.62 21.97 -17.52
CA LYS A 95 25.53 22.69 -18.42
C LYS A 95 24.96 24.00 -19.01
N ASP A 96 23.65 24.18 -19.00
CA ASP A 96 22.95 25.36 -19.58
C ASP A 96 22.65 26.42 -18.51
N VAL A 97 23.10 26.22 -17.28
CA VAL A 97 22.91 27.11 -16.13
C VAL A 97 24.28 27.60 -15.66
N ASP A 98 24.99 28.33 -16.52
CA ASP A 98 26.39 28.76 -16.33
C ASP A 98 26.58 29.80 -15.21
N TRP A 99 25.51 30.47 -14.79
CA TRP A 99 25.50 31.43 -13.69
C TRP A 99 25.40 30.81 -12.29
N ILE A 100 25.33 29.47 -12.18
CA ILE A 100 25.35 28.75 -10.91
C ILE A 100 26.63 27.90 -10.83
N GLU A 101 27.37 28.01 -9.72
CA GLU A 101 28.52 27.15 -9.46
C GLU A 101 28.03 25.75 -9.07
N HIS A 102 28.18 24.79 -9.97
CA HIS A 102 27.70 23.41 -9.78
C HIS A 102 28.73 22.56 -9.02
N PRO A 103 28.32 21.79 -8.00
CA PRO A 103 29.17 20.78 -7.38
C PRO A 103 29.75 19.80 -8.42
N ALA A 104 30.97 19.30 -8.21
CA ALA A 104 31.61 18.34 -9.12
C ALA A 104 30.82 17.03 -9.32
N ASN A 105 29.82 16.75 -8.48
CA ASN A 105 28.90 15.63 -8.54
C ASN A 105 27.45 16.05 -8.85
N ALA A 106 27.21 17.28 -9.33
CA ALA A 106 25.90 17.69 -9.81
C ALA A 106 25.46 16.77 -10.96
N GLY A 107 24.22 16.27 -10.91
CA GLY A 107 23.65 15.50 -12.00
C GLY A 107 23.52 16.32 -13.30
N PRO A 108 23.06 15.73 -14.42
CA PRO A 108 22.97 16.37 -15.73
C PRO A 108 21.80 17.34 -15.85
N VAL A 109 20.84 17.28 -14.92
CA VAL A 109 19.64 18.12 -14.88
C VAL A 109 19.57 18.88 -13.57
N TRP A 110 19.17 20.13 -13.67
CA TRP A 110 19.00 21.12 -12.61
C TRP A 110 17.52 21.51 -12.50
N PHE A 111 16.96 21.43 -11.28
CA PHE A 111 15.61 21.92 -10.98
C PHE A 111 15.67 23.38 -10.53
N ASN A 112 14.67 24.17 -10.90
CA ASN A 112 14.59 25.60 -10.54
C ASN A 112 14.30 25.80 -9.02
N HIS A 113 15.22 25.47 -8.10
CA HIS A 113 15.16 25.81 -6.66
C HIS A 113 16.51 25.52 -5.97
N PRO A 114 16.94 26.19 -4.84
CA PRO A 114 16.33 27.26 -4.02
C PRO A 114 16.72 28.72 -4.32
N PHE A 115 17.32 29.04 -5.46
CA PHE A 115 18.02 30.33 -5.57
C PHE A 115 17.30 31.45 -6.34
N SER A 116 16.13 31.23 -6.96
CA SER A 116 15.39 32.30 -7.66
C SER A 116 13.86 32.15 -7.64
N GLN A 117 13.20 33.01 -6.85
CA GLN A 117 11.73 33.16 -6.86
C GLN A 117 11.18 33.58 -8.23
N GLN A 118 11.97 34.33 -9.00
CA GLN A 118 11.59 34.77 -10.33
C GLN A 118 11.45 33.58 -11.29
N LEU A 119 12.38 32.63 -11.26
CA LEU A 119 12.33 31.44 -12.11
C LEU A 119 11.12 30.56 -11.75
N LEU A 120 10.84 30.40 -10.45
CA LEU A 120 9.66 29.66 -10.00
C LEU A 120 8.37 30.31 -10.50
N GLN A 121 8.28 31.65 -10.44
CA GLN A 121 7.14 32.39 -10.98
C GLN A 121 7.01 32.22 -12.49
N GLU A 122 8.11 32.31 -13.24
CA GLU A 122 8.11 32.13 -14.70
C GLU A 122 7.62 30.73 -15.10
N SER A 123 8.07 29.69 -14.38
CA SER A 123 7.61 28.31 -14.60
C SER A 123 6.12 28.15 -14.29
N MET A 124 5.65 28.70 -13.18
CA MET A 124 4.22 28.68 -12.82
C MET A 124 3.36 29.41 -13.86
N ASP A 125 3.80 30.58 -14.34
CA ASP A 125 3.12 31.33 -15.40
C ASP A 125 3.04 30.52 -16.70
N GLN A 126 4.08 29.76 -17.05
CA GLN A 126 4.06 28.88 -18.22
C GLN A 126 3.06 27.73 -18.03
N GLU A 127 3.06 27.07 -16.88
CA GLU A 127 2.10 26.01 -16.58
C GLU A 127 0.64 26.49 -16.62
N LEU A 128 0.36 27.71 -16.15
CA LEU A 128 -0.98 28.30 -16.23
C LEU A 128 -1.40 28.56 -17.68
N ARG A 129 -0.47 28.92 -18.58
CA ARG A 129 -0.76 28.99 -20.02
C ARG A 129 -1.08 27.62 -20.59
N TYR A 130 -0.29 26.61 -20.27
CA TYR A 130 -0.53 25.24 -20.74
C TYR A 130 -1.88 24.72 -20.26
N ALA A 131 -2.18 24.86 -18.97
CA ALA A 131 -3.47 24.46 -18.41
C ALA A 131 -4.65 25.20 -19.06
N HIS A 132 -4.54 26.52 -19.19
CA HIS A 132 -5.58 27.33 -19.85
C HIS A 132 -5.81 26.90 -21.31
N ASN A 133 -4.72 26.74 -22.08
CA ASN A 133 -4.79 26.36 -23.49
C ASN A 133 -5.36 24.96 -23.68
N ALA A 134 -5.04 24.04 -22.76
CA ALA A 134 -5.58 22.70 -22.75
C ALA A 134 -7.04 22.63 -22.26
N GLY A 135 -7.63 23.75 -21.80
CA GLY A 135 -9.00 23.78 -21.32
C GLY A 135 -9.19 23.21 -19.90
N ILE A 136 -8.12 23.03 -19.12
CA ILE A 136 -8.20 22.62 -17.71
C ILE A 136 -8.86 23.75 -16.91
N ASP A 137 -9.92 23.41 -16.18
CA ASP A 137 -10.76 24.41 -15.52
C ASP A 137 -10.13 24.90 -14.21
N PHE A 138 -9.50 24.00 -13.45
CA PHE A 138 -8.88 24.36 -12.18
C PHE A 138 -7.76 23.44 -11.72
N PHE A 139 -6.93 23.96 -10.81
CA PHE A 139 -5.96 23.18 -10.06
C PHE A 139 -6.42 22.85 -8.63
N VAL A 140 -6.17 21.62 -8.18
CA VAL A 140 -6.28 21.23 -6.78
C VAL A 140 -4.88 21.28 -6.16
N TYR A 141 -4.64 22.26 -5.30
CA TYR A 141 -3.45 22.35 -4.45
C TYR A 141 -3.71 21.63 -3.12
N HIS A 142 -2.66 21.15 -2.46
CA HIS A 142 -2.81 20.53 -1.14
C HIS A 142 -1.61 20.81 -0.24
N GLY A 143 -1.78 20.48 1.04
CA GLY A 143 -0.72 20.56 2.05
C GLY A 143 -1.27 21.01 3.40
N PRO A 144 -0.51 20.79 4.49
CA PRO A 144 -0.90 21.28 5.81
C PRO A 144 -0.94 22.82 5.83
N ALA A 145 -1.77 23.40 6.69
CA ALA A 145 -1.80 24.84 6.98
C ALA A 145 -0.40 25.38 7.32
N ARG A 146 -0.02 26.53 6.76
CA ARG A 146 1.32 27.13 6.95
C ARG A 146 1.63 27.34 8.43
N LYS A 147 0.63 27.73 9.21
CA LYS A 147 0.73 27.91 10.67
C LYS A 147 0.92 26.60 11.45
N LEU A 148 0.58 25.44 10.86
CA LEU A 148 0.67 24.14 11.51
C LEU A 148 1.94 23.35 11.16
N TYR A 149 2.59 23.65 10.03
CA TYR A 149 3.73 22.87 9.56
C TYR A 149 4.80 23.74 8.87
N ALA A 150 5.76 24.20 9.67
CA ALA A 150 6.83 25.09 9.23
C ALA A 150 7.94 24.42 8.39
N ASN A 151 7.83 23.14 8.04
CA ASN A 151 8.75 22.49 7.08
C ASN A 151 8.09 22.25 5.71
N GLY A 152 6.80 22.60 5.53
CA GLY A 152 6.04 22.40 4.29
C GLY A 152 6.05 23.61 3.33
N TRP A 153 6.96 24.57 3.53
CA TRP A 153 7.02 25.82 2.74
C TRP A 153 7.14 25.55 1.24
N GLU A 154 7.84 24.49 0.90
CA GLU A 154 8.25 24.11 -0.46
C GLU A 154 7.06 23.71 -1.35
N LEU A 155 6.02 23.12 -0.74
CA LEU A 155 4.77 22.71 -1.41
C LEU A 155 3.89 23.93 -1.75
N ARG A 156 3.97 24.96 -0.91
CA ARG A 156 3.13 26.16 -1.00
C ARG A 156 3.68 27.23 -1.93
N ASN A 157 4.98 27.23 -2.23
CA ASN A 157 5.60 28.27 -3.06
C ASN A 157 4.98 28.34 -4.47
N ASN A 158 4.61 27.20 -5.06
CA ASN A 158 3.93 27.18 -6.36
C ASN A 158 2.52 27.76 -6.27
N PHE A 159 1.80 27.49 -5.18
CA PHE A 159 0.50 28.09 -4.96
C PHE A 159 0.61 29.61 -4.79
N ASP A 160 1.59 30.08 -4.01
CA ASP A 160 1.89 31.51 -3.89
C ASP A 160 2.22 32.13 -5.26
N CYS A 161 2.96 31.42 -6.11
CA CYS A 161 3.23 31.85 -7.48
C CYS A 161 1.97 31.86 -8.35
N HIS A 162 1.06 30.90 -8.23
CA HIS A 162 -0.24 30.96 -8.91
C HIS A 162 -0.98 32.23 -8.50
N LEU A 163 -1.15 32.44 -7.19
CA LEU A 163 -1.85 33.61 -6.65
C LEU A 163 -1.19 34.94 -7.05
N SER A 164 0.14 34.93 -7.19
CA SER A 164 0.93 36.12 -7.58
C SER A 164 1.04 36.32 -9.09
N SER A 165 0.57 35.37 -9.89
CA SER A 165 0.69 35.41 -11.36
C SER A 165 -0.08 36.60 -11.93
N LYS A 166 0.55 37.26 -12.91
CA LYS A 166 0.01 38.48 -13.54
C LYS A 166 -0.45 38.26 -14.97
N ILE A 167 -0.27 37.05 -15.49
CA ILE A 167 -0.64 36.76 -16.87
C ILE A 167 -2.17 36.66 -16.98
N PRO A 168 -2.77 37.02 -18.12
CA PRO A 168 -4.22 36.95 -18.29
C PRO A 168 -4.81 35.55 -18.09
N GLU A 169 -4.07 34.51 -18.48
CA GLU A 169 -4.48 33.10 -18.43
C GLU A 169 -4.65 32.60 -16.99
N ALA A 170 -3.82 33.08 -16.05
CA ALA A 170 -3.88 32.70 -14.63
C ALA A 170 -5.23 32.99 -13.99
N LYS A 171 -5.94 34.03 -14.45
CA LYS A 171 -7.27 34.38 -13.94
C LYS A 171 -8.39 33.49 -14.48
N LYS A 172 -8.09 32.67 -15.48
CA LYS A 172 -9.05 31.78 -16.15
C LYS A 172 -8.91 30.33 -15.73
N VAL A 173 -7.81 29.98 -15.06
CA VAL A 173 -7.62 28.69 -14.41
C VAL A 173 -7.92 28.89 -12.94
N ASN A 174 -9.05 28.35 -12.49
CA ASN A 174 -9.44 28.46 -11.08
C ASN A 174 -8.55 27.58 -10.20
N PHE A 175 -8.76 27.64 -8.89
CA PHE A 175 -8.08 26.75 -7.96
C PHE A 175 -8.96 26.34 -6.78
N THR A 176 -8.60 25.25 -6.12
CA THR A 176 -9.05 24.93 -4.76
C THR A 176 -7.86 24.50 -3.90
N TRP A 177 -8.00 24.65 -2.59
CA TRP A 177 -7.03 24.20 -1.60
C TRP A 177 -7.62 23.03 -0.80
N ALA A 178 -7.02 21.86 -0.96
CA ALA A 178 -7.47 20.67 -0.29
C ALA A 178 -6.99 20.63 1.18
N LEU A 179 -7.92 20.30 2.09
CA LEU A 179 -7.64 20.10 3.50
C LEU A 179 -6.88 18.78 3.68
N TYR A 180 -5.63 18.83 4.08
CA TYR A 180 -4.74 17.66 4.12
C TYR A 180 -4.44 17.21 5.55
N ALA A 181 -4.72 15.93 5.88
CA ALA A 181 -4.38 15.32 7.16
C ALA A 181 -2.95 14.73 7.17
N HIS A 182 -1.96 15.57 7.48
CA HIS A 182 -0.55 15.16 7.51
C HIS A 182 -0.23 14.25 8.72
N ARG A 183 0.42 13.10 8.49
CA ARG A 183 0.70 12.08 9.53
C ARG A 183 1.51 12.61 10.71
N ALA A 184 2.41 13.56 10.47
CA ALA A 184 3.21 14.19 11.54
C ALA A 184 2.42 15.19 12.42
N ILE A 185 1.19 15.56 12.04
CA ILE A 185 0.39 16.54 12.77
C ILE A 185 -0.70 15.80 13.54
N ARG A 186 -0.64 15.87 14.86
CA ARG A 186 -1.78 15.48 15.71
C ARG A 186 -2.84 16.59 15.64
N TYR A 187 -3.96 16.32 14.98
CA TYR A 187 -5.05 17.27 14.83
C TYR A 187 -5.89 17.39 16.11
N THR A 188 -6.29 18.62 16.41
CA THR A 188 -7.21 19.02 17.48
C THR A 188 -8.20 20.02 16.89
N ARG A 189 -9.34 20.28 17.54
CA ARG A 189 -10.30 21.30 17.09
C ARG A 189 -9.64 22.67 16.83
N SER A 190 -8.75 23.12 17.72
CA SER A 190 -8.00 24.38 17.53
C SER A 190 -7.12 24.39 16.27
N LYS A 191 -6.50 23.26 15.91
CA LYS A 191 -5.69 23.16 14.69
C LYS A 191 -6.55 23.08 13.44
N VAL A 192 -7.70 22.40 13.51
CA VAL A 192 -8.71 22.44 12.43
C VAL A 192 -9.19 23.89 12.24
N ALA A 193 -9.40 24.64 13.32
CA ALA A 193 -9.73 26.05 13.23
C ALA A 193 -8.64 26.86 12.54
N THR A 194 -7.37 26.69 12.91
CA THR A 194 -6.24 27.37 12.23
C THR A 194 -6.18 27.03 10.74
N MET A 195 -6.43 25.76 10.38
CA MET A 195 -6.47 25.34 8.98
C MET A 195 -7.62 26.02 8.23
N MET A 196 -8.81 26.07 8.84
CA MET A 196 -9.95 26.76 8.25
C MET A 196 -9.74 28.26 8.14
N ASP A 197 -9.13 28.92 9.13
CA ASP A 197 -8.82 30.36 9.05
C ASP A 197 -8.03 30.68 7.78
N GLU A 198 -7.03 29.85 7.46
CA GLU A 198 -6.22 30.00 6.26
C GLU A 198 -6.98 29.62 4.98
N THR A 199 -7.79 28.56 4.99
CA THR A 199 -8.66 28.21 3.85
C THR A 199 -9.67 29.32 3.54
N ILE A 200 -10.20 30.00 4.57
CA ILE A 200 -11.13 31.12 4.41
C ILE A 200 -10.46 32.29 3.67
N GLU A 201 -9.18 32.57 3.92
CA GLU A 201 -8.44 33.61 3.19
C GLU A 201 -8.42 33.32 1.67
N TYR A 202 -8.40 32.05 1.27
CA TYR A 202 -8.38 31.65 -0.13
C TYR A 202 -9.76 31.46 -0.77
N ILE A 203 -10.74 30.89 -0.04
CA ILE A 203 -12.06 30.55 -0.58
C ILE A 203 -12.90 31.77 -0.97
N THR A 204 -12.55 32.93 -0.42
CA THR A 204 -13.16 34.22 -0.72
C THR A 204 -12.56 34.88 -1.97
N MET A 205 -11.50 34.30 -2.56
CA MET A 205 -10.89 34.80 -3.79
C MET A 205 -11.78 34.51 -5.01
N PRO A 206 -11.82 35.41 -6.00
CA PRO A 206 -12.77 35.31 -7.13
C PRO A 206 -12.53 34.12 -8.06
N ASN A 207 -11.34 33.54 -8.05
CA ASN A 207 -10.95 32.37 -8.84
C ASN A 207 -10.92 31.07 -8.00
N TRP A 208 -11.54 31.07 -6.82
CA TRP A 208 -11.83 29.82 -6.12
C TRP A 208 -12.84 28.99 -6.92
N GLN A 209 -12.56 27.71 -7.10
CA GLN A 209 -13.43 26.82 -7.86
C GLN A 209 -14.77 26.59 -7.15
N THR A 210 -15.86 26.78 -7.89
CA THR A 210 -17.23 26.45 -7.45
C THR A 210 -17.82 25.33 -8.32
N VAL A 211 -18.81 24.61 -7.81
CA VAL A 211 -19.58 23.62 -8.60
C VAL A 211 -20.87 24.25 -9.16
N MET A 212 -21.65 23.50 -9.93
CA MET A 212 -22.75 23.95 -10.79
C MET A 212 -23.74 24.96 -10.18
N ASP A 213 -23.97 24.94 -8.88
CA ASP A 213 -24.87 25.86 -8.17
C ASP A 213 -24.16 27.01 -7.46
N GLY A 214 -22.87 27.22 -7.72
CA GLY A 214 -22.03 28.25 -7.09
C GLY A 214 -21.54 27.89 -5.69
N ARG A 215 -21.73 26.65 -5.23
CA ARG A 215 -21.14 26.18 -3.96
C ARG A 215 -19.61 26.08 -4.10
N PRO A 216 -18.82 26.59 -3.15
CA PRO A 216 -17.38 26.41 -3.15
C PRO A 216 -16.99 24.93 -3.08
N LEU A 217 -16.08 24.48 -3.95
CA LEU A 217 -15.54 23.12 -3.92
C LEU A 217 -14.44 23.00 -2.86
N ILE A 218 -14.58 22.08 -1.91
CA ILE A 218 -13.55 21.75 -0.92
C ILE A 218 -13.22 20.26 -1.01
N VAL A 219 -11.97 19.94 -1.23
CA VAL A 219 -11.47 18.55 -1.18
C VAL A 219 -10.83 18.30 0.18
N VAL A 220 -11.14 17.17 0.82
CA VAL A 220 -10.52 16.74 2.08
C VAL A 220 -9.71 15.48 1.82
N TYR A 221 -8.39 15.57 1.91
CA TYR A 221 -7.50 14.41 1.79
C TYR A 221 -7.37 13.68 3.11
N HIS A 222 -7.47 12.36 3.04
CA HIS A 222 -7.38 11.45 4.18
C HIS A 222 -8.38 11.80 5.31
N PRO A 223 -9.69 11.94 4.99
CA PRO A 223 -10.70 12.31 5.98
C PRO A 223 -10.76 11.32 7.16
N GLU A 224 -10.44 10.04 6.93
CA GLU A 224 -10.35 9.00 7.95
C GLU A 224 -9.34 9.32 9.07
N ARG A 225 -8.27 10.05 8.73
CA ARG A 225 -7.24 10.46 9.71
C ARG A 225 -7.70 11.62 10.57
N PHE A 226 -8.45 12.57 10.01
CA PHE A 226 -9.07 13.64 10.81
C PHE A 226 -10.04 13.01 11.82
N ARG A 227 -10.86 12.06 11.39
CA ARG A 227 -11.79 11.32 12.26
C ARG A 227 -11.06 10.62 13.42
N ALA A 228 -10.04 9.82 13.11
CA ALA A 228 -9.26 9.11 14.14
C ALA A 228 -8.59 10.07 15.12
N ALA A 229 -8.01 11.17 14.63
CA ALA A 229 -7.32 12.15 15.46
C ALA A 229 -8.28 12.90 16.41
N LEU A 230 -9.48 13.25 15.93
CA LEU A 230 -10.43 14.06 16.69
C LEU A 230 -11.27 13.24 17.69
N GLN A 231 -11.39 11.91 17.51
CA GLN A 231 -12.09 11.00 18.44
C GLN A 231 -11.26 10.60 19.69
N VAL A 232 -9.93 10.59 19.60
CA VAL A 232 -9.03 10.05 20.65
C VAL A 232 -8.58 11.12 21.67
N ALA A 233 -9.05 12.36 21.55
CA ALA A 233 -8.59 13.50 22.35
C ALA A 233 -9.12 13.50 23.80
N GLN A 234 -8.65 12.59 24.66
CA GLN A 234 -8.97 12.51 26.09
C GLN A 234 -9.00 13.89 26.78
N GLY A 235 -10.19 14.39 27.11
CA GLY A 235 -10.41 15.57 27.95
C GLY A 235 -10.15 16.95 27.32
N LYS A 236 -9.91 17.07 26.01
CA LYS A 236 -9.78 18.37 25.32
C LYS A 236 -10.52 18.34 23.99
N GLU A 237 -11.49 19.26 23.85
CA GLU A 237 -12.28 19.57 22.63
C GLU A 237 -12.39 18.44 21.60
N HIS A 238 -13.37 17.54 21.81
CA HIS A 238 -13.73 16.49 20.87
C HIS A 238 -14.54 17.05 19.70
N MET A 239 -14.30 16.52 18.49
CA MET A 239 -15.10 16.79 17.29
C MET A 239 -15.34 15.46 16.58
N THR A 240 -16.60 15.11 16.34
CA THR A 240 -16.97 13.92 15.55
C THR A 240 -16.71 14.19 14.07
N GLY A 241 -16.73 13.17 13.20
CA GLY A 241 -16.63 13.38 11.76
C GLY A 241 -17.77 14.25 11.22
N VAL A 242 -19.01 13.99 11.68
CA VAL A 242 -20.17 14.87 11.46
C VAL A 242 -19.86 16.30 11.89
N GLY A 243 -19.38 16.48 13.13
CA GLY A 243 -19.05 17.80 13.66
C GLY A 243 -17.90 18.50 12.93
N PHE A 244 -17.03 17.75 12.23
CA PHE A 244 -15.98 18.29 11.39
C PHE A 244 -16.54 18.86 10.08
N VAL A 245 -17.41 18.10 9.40
CA VAL A 245 -18.08 18.55 8.17
C VAL A 245 -18.98 19.75 8.45
N GLU A 246 -19.80 19.68 9.51
CA GLU A 246 -20.65 20.79 9.96
C GLU A 246 -19.81 22.03 10.31
N TYR A 247 -18.66 21.83 10.95
CA TYR A 247 -17.76 22.93 11.28
C TYR A 247 -17.18 23.60 10.02
N ILE A 248 -16.77 22.84 9.00
CA ILE A 248 -16.31 23.40 7.72
C ILE A 248 -17.42 24.23 7.09
N ARG A 249 -18.64 23.67 6.96
CA ARG A 249 -19.79 24.38 6.38
C ARG A 249 -20.10 25.67 7.12
N ALA A 250 -20.22 25.61 8.45
CA ALA A 250 -20.51 26.77 9.28
C ALA A 250 -19.43 27.86 9.15
N ARG A 251 -18.15 27.49 9.04
CA ARG A 251 -17.04 28.45 8.85
C ARG A 251 -17.09 29.14 7.49
N VAL A 252 -17.47 28.43 6.43
CA VAL A 252 -17.59 28.99 5.07
C VAL A 252 -18.83 29.86 4.93
N GLU A 253 -19.97 29.41 5.45
CA GLU A 253 -21.23 30.16 5.43
C GLU A 253 -21.15 31.47 6.25
N ALA A 254 -20.33 31.50 7.30
CA ALA A 254 -20.09 32.72 8.08
C ALA A 254 -19.47 33.86 7.27
N GLU A 255 -18.81 33.55 6.15
CA GLU A 255 -18.26 34.54 5.21
C GLU A 255 -19.29 34.97 4.14
N GLY A 256 -20.55 34.54 4.27
CA GLY A 256 -21.63 34.85 3.32
C GLY A 256 -21.61 34.03 2.03
N LEU A 257 -20.79 32.97 1.98
CA LEU A 257 -20.71 32.04 0.86
C LEU A 257 -21.79 30.95 0.98
N LYS A 258 -22.14 30.31 -0.14
CA LYS A 258 -23.02 29.13 -0.14
C LYS A 258 -22.37 27.98 0.63
N THR A 259 -23.19 27.07 1.16
CA THR A 259 -22.73 25.82 1.79
C THR A 259 -21.73 25.10 0.87
N PRO A 260 -20.48 24.84 1.27
CA PRO A 260 -19.49 24.25 0.38
C PRO A 260 -19.88 22.82 -0.05
N TYR A 261 -19.48 22.43 -1.26
CA TYR A 261 -19.55 21.05 -1.75
C TYR A 261 -18.26 20.34 -1.34
N ILE A 262 -18.36 19.39 -0.41
CA ILE A 262 -17.22 18.76 0.25
C ILE A 262 -16.99 17.36 -0.30
N VAL A 263 -15.83 17.16 -0.93
CA VAL A 263 -15.40 15.87 -1.48
C VAL A 263 -14.38 15.22 -0.55
N GLY A 264 -14.67 14.01 -0.08
CA GLY A 264 -13.73 13.19 0.68
C GLY A 264 -12.81 12.39 -0.24
N CYS A 265 -11.51 12.72 -0.28
CA CYS A 265 -10.50 12.00 -1.05
C CYS A 265 -9.74 11.02 -0.14
N MET A 266 -9.99 9.72 -0.34
CA MET A 266 -9.50 8.64 0.52
C MET A 266 -8.19 8.02 -0.01
N GLU A 267 -7.47 7.28 0.84
CA GLU A 267 -6.43 6.38 0.32
C GLU A 267 -7.08 5.33 -0.60
N PRO A 268 -6.50 5.05 -1.78
CA PRO A 268 -7.11 4.16 -2.76
C PRO A 268 -7.39 2.74 -2.25
N ARG A 269 -6.71 2.28 -1.20
CA ARG A 269 -6.92 0.95 -0.61
C ARG A 269 -8.08 0.87 0.37
N ASP A 270 -8.57 2.02 0.83
CA ASP A 270 -9.58 2.12 1.90
C ASP A 270 -10.87 2.82 1.43
N SER A 271 -10.96 3.23 0.16
CA SER A 271 -12.05 4.08 -0.35
C SER A 271 -13.45 3.43 -0.23
N CYS A 272 -13.60 2.14 -0.54
CA CYS A 272 -14.86 1.42 -0.33
C CYS A 272 -15.22 1.21 1.15
N LEU A 273 -14.22 1.11 2.04
CA LEU A 273 -14.42 0.87 3.48
C LEU A 273 -14.91 2.13 4.22
N HIS A 274 -14.65 3.30 3.66
CA HIS A 274 -14.92 4.58 4.32
C HIS A 274 -16.04 5.39 3.68
N ALA A 275 -16.39 5.15 2.41
CA ALA A 275 -17.44 5.91 1.72
C ALA A 275 -18.80 5.93 2.46
N GLU A 276 -19.25 4.80 3.01
CA GLU A 276 -20.50 4.76 3.80
C GLU A 276 -20.41 5.67 5.03
N ILE A 277 -19.30 5.61 5.76
CA ILE A 277 -19.11 6.42 6.97
C ILE A 277 -19.02 7.91 6.60
N LEU A 278 -18.29 8.26 5.54
CA LEU A 278 -18.19 9.65 5.11
C LEU A 278 -19.55 10.20 4.63
N LYS A 279 -20.38 9.37 4.00
CA LYS A 279 -21.77 9.74 3.67
C LYS A 279 -22.57 10.06 4.92
N GLU A 280 -22.50 9.21 5.94
CA GLU A 280 -23.15 9.46 7.24
C GLU A 280 -22.62 10.72 7.93
N GLU A 281 -21.33 11.03 7.76
CA GLU A 281 -20.69 12.25 8.27
C GLU A 281 -21.10 13.51 7.50
N GLY A 282 -21.78 13.37 6.36
CA GLY A 282 -22.40 14.47 5.63
C GLY A 282 -21.58 15.05 4.48
N TYR A 283 -20.52 14.36 4.03
CA TYR A 283 -19.81 14.71 2.80
C TYR A 283 -20.72 14.61 1.56
N ASP A 284 -20.48 15.45 0.55
CA ASP A 284 -21.33 15.53 -0.65
C ASP A 284 -20.95 14.49 -1.71
N ALA A 285 -19.67 14.15 -1.82
CA ALA A 285 -19.17 13.07 -2.68
C ALA A 285 -17.84 12.51 -2.18
N PHE A 286 -17.41 11.39 -2.77
CA PHE A 286 -16.15 10.73 -2.47
C PHE A 286 -15.30 10.57 -3.72
N MET A 287 -13.99 10.46 -3.54
CA MET A 287 -13.08 10.02 -4.58
C MET A 287 -11.88 9.28 -3.98
N ASP A 288 -11.09 8.63 -4.83
CA ASP A 288 -9.68 8.37 -4.55
C ASP A 288 -8.86 8.86 -5.74
N TYR A 289 -7.60 9.22 -5.50
CA TYR A 289 -6.78 9.92 -6.49
C TYR A 289 -6.04 8.96 -7.45
N GLU A 290 -5.93 7.66 -7.12
CA GLU A 290 -5.26 6.68 -8.00
C GLU A 290 -6.22 5.81 -8.81
N GLY A 291 -7.53 5.78 -8.50
CA GLY A 291 -8.52 4.86 -9.09
C GLY A 291 -8.47 3.43 -8.56
N ALA A 292 -8.13 3.21 -7.29
CA ALA A 292 -7.88 1.86 -6.73
C ALA A 292 -8.98 1.31 -5.80
N TYR A 293 -9.96 2.13 -5.43
CA TYR A 293 -11.31 1.74 -4.96
C TYR A 293 -11.40 0.64 -3.89
N GLY A 294 -10.64 0.74 -2.79
CA GLY A 294 -10.94 0.01 -1.56
C GLY A 294 -10.77 -1.52 -1.58
N GLY A 295 -10.32 -2.10 -2.70
CA GLY A 295 -10.23 -3.55 -2.83
C GLY A 295 -9.90 -3.98 -4.25
N ALA A 296 -8.69 -4.54 -4.42
CA ALA A 296 -8.14 -5.04 -5.67
C ALA A 296 -7.75 -3.96 -6.71
N VAL A 297 -6.69 -3.22 -6.39
CA VAL A 297 -5.74 -2.67 -7.39
C VAL A 297 -5.41 -3.72 -8.48
N ALA A 298 -5.45 -5.01 -8.11
CA ALA A 298 -5.22 -6.16 -8.98
C ALA A 298 -6.00 -6.18 -10.30
N LYS A 299 -7.33 -5.95 -10.34
CA LYS A 299 -8.09 -6.18 -11.59
C LYS A 299 -7.84 -5.11 -12.66
N ARG A 300 -7.85 -3.84 -12.27
CA ARG A 300 -7.50 -2.73 -13.17
C ARG A 300 -6.02 -2.79 -13.57
N ASP A 301 -5.13 -3.18 -12.65
CA ASP A 301 -3.70 -3.33 -12.94
C ASP A 301 -3.39 -4.57 -13.81
N GLU A 302 -4.31 -5.55 -13.84
CA GLU A 302 -4.31 -6.71 -14.76
C GLU A 302 -4.96 -6.39 -16.13
N ALA A 303 -5.61 -5.23 -16.28
CA ALA A 303 -6.31 -4.87 -17.50
C ALA A 303 -5.32 -4.69 -18.67
N PRO A 304 -5.47 -5.40 -19.80
CA PRO A 304 -4.44 -5.50 -20.84
C PRO A 304 -4.30 -4.23 -21.72
N THR A 305 -5.23 -3.28 -21.63
CA THR A 305 -5.23 -2.03 -22.39
C THR A 305 -5.69 -0.84 -21.55
N TYR A 306 -5.28 0.37 -21.94
CA TYR A 306 -5.71 1.61 -21.29
C TYR A 306 -7.23 1.78 -21.28
N ALA A 307 -7.89 1.38 -22.38
CA ALA A 307 -9.35 1.34 -22.51
C ALA A 307 -10.00 0.34 -21.53
N SER A 308 -9.50 -0.90 -21.44
CA SER A 308 -10.04 -1.90 -20.49
C SER A 308 -9.85 -1.47 -19.03
N ALA A 309 -8.78 -0.75 -18.73
CA ALA A 309 -8.56 -0.16 -17.41
C ALA A 309 -9.56 0.96 -17.12
N THR A 310 -9.84 1.83 -18.10
CA THR A 310 -10.89 2.85 -17.99
C THR A 310 -12.27 2.21 -17.73
N GLU A 311 -12.60 1.14 -18.45
CA GLU A 311 -13.84 0.41 -18.25
C GLU A 311 -13.95 -0.17 -16.82
N GLU A 312 -12.89 -0.81 -16.32
CA GLU A 312 -12.89 -1.37 -14.96
C GLU A 312 -13.01 -0.27 -13.88
N ILE A 313 -12.37 0.88 -14.09
CA ILE A 313 -12.49 2.07 -13.21
C ILE A 313 -13.95 2.52 -13.14
N LEU A 314 -14.59 2.77 -14.29
CA LEU A 314 -15.96 3.27 -14.36
C LEU A 314 -16.97 2.25 -13.82
N LYS A 315 -16.78 0.97 -14.15
CA LYS A 315 -17.60 -0.13 -13.62
C LYS A 315 -17.49 -0.25 -12.11
N THR A 316 -16.28 -0.10 -11.56
CA THR A 316 -16.08 -0.11 -10.10
C THR A 316 -16.76 1.08 -9.44
N CYS A 317 -16.65 2.28 -10.04
CA CYS A 317 -17.38 3.47 -9.59
C CYS A 317 -18.90 3.20 -9.51
N GLU A 318 -19.47 2.63 -10.56
CA GLU A 318 -20.90 2.31 -10.62
C GLU A 318 -21.28 1.23 -9.60
N GLN A 319 -20.56 0.11 -9.55
CA GLN A 319 -20.91 -1.06 -8.74
C GLN A 319 -20.68 -0.84 -7.25
N GLU A 320 -19.53 -0.29 -6.88
CA GLU A 320 -19.11 -0.19 -5.49
C GLU A 320 -19.58 1.10 -4.81
N TYR A 321 -20.02 2.11 -5.58
CA TYR A 321 -20.47 3.39 -5.04
C TYR A 321 -21.88 3.77 -5.50
N LEU A 322 -22.08 4.04 -6.79
CA LEU A 322 -23.34 4.63 -7.25
C LEU A 322 -24.54 3.70 -7.01
N ASN A 323 -24.41 2.40 -7.30
CA ASN A 323 -25.45 1.39 -7.06
C ASN A 323 -25.78 1.19 -5.58
N ARG A 324 -24.90 1.62 -4.67
CA ARG A 324 -25.11 1.62 -3.22
C ARG A 324 -25.61 2.97 -2.71
N GLY A 325 -25.90 3.89 -3.62
CA GLY A 325 -26.32 5.26 -3.34
C GLY A 325 -25.21 6.10 -2.72
N LEU A 326 -23.94 5.78 -2.94
CA LEU A 326 -22.80 6.56 -2.45
C LEU A 326 -22.34 7.50 -3.56
N PRO A 327 -22.56 8.84 -3.45
CA PRO A 327 -22.15 9.78 -4.48
C PRO A 327 -20.63 9.76 -4.64
N PHE A 328 -20.16 9.65 -5.88
CA PHE A 328 -18.74 9.42 -6.15
C PHE A 328 -18.28 10.19 -7.38
N LEU A 329 -17.10 10.82 -7.28
CA LEU A 329 -16.43 11.47 -8.41
C LEU A 329 -15.41 10.51 -9.01
N PRO A 330 -15.61 10.05 -10.26
CA PRO A 330 -14.71 9.09 -10.89
C PRO A 330 -13.30 9.69 -11.06
N PRO A 331 -12.23 9.03 -10.59
CA PRO A 331 -10.86 9.39 -10.92
C PRO A 331 -10.58 9.23 -12.41
N CYS A 332 -9.70 10.08 -12.90
CA CYS A 332 -9.19 10.05 -14.26
C CYS A 332 -7.66 10.08 -14.20
N PRO A 333 -6.98 8.96 -13.82
CA PRO A 333 -5.53 8.94 -13.81
C PRO A 333 -5.00 9.00 -15.24
N SER A 334 -3.94 9.77 -15.47
CA SER A 334 -3.34 9.98 -16.80
C SER A 334 -2.33 8.94 -17.25
N MET A 335 -1.93 8.05 -16.34
CA MET A 335 -0.94 7.02 -16.55
C MET A 335 -1.45 5.70 -16.00
N HIS A 336 -1.00 4.57 -16.57
CA HIS A 336 -1.46 3.25 -16.16
C HIS A 336 -0.32 2.22 -16.12
N TYR A 337 -0.58 1.08 -15.46
CA TYR A 337 0.31 -0.07 -15.21
C TYR A 337 1.40 0.13 -14.14
N ARG A 338 1.32 -0.69 -13.09
CA ARG A 338 2.50 -1.12 -12.32
C ARG A 338 2.88 -2.54 -12.77
N TRP A 339 3.68 -2.66 -13.82
CA TRP A 339 4.32 -3.94 -14.20
C TRP A 339 5.82 -3.70 -14.48
N PRO A 340 6.73 -4.64 -14.18
CA PRO A 340 8.12 -4.33 -13.96
C PRO A 340 8.81 -3.99 -15.27
N HIS A 341 9.59 -2.92 -15.25
CA HIS A 341 10.37 -2.45 -16.40
C HIS A 341 11.88 -2.54 -16.17
N ALA A 342 12.29 -3.09 -15.03
CA ALA A 342 13.65 -3.47 -14.77
C ALA A 342 13.66 -4.96 -14.48
N PHE A 343 14.28 -5.72 -15.38
CA PHE A 343 14.62 -7.10 -15.12
C PHE A 343 16.10 -7.11 -14.73
N ASP A 344 16.46 -7.88 -13.71
CA ASP A 344 17.85 -8.09 -13.40
C ASP A 344 18.54 -8.86 -14.55
N ARG A 345 19.85 -9.07 -14.44
CA ARG A 345 20.62 -9.79 -15.47
C ARG A 345 20.16 -11.24 -15.70
N LYS A 346 19.28 -11.77 -14.84
CA LYS A 346 18.70 -13.10 -14.91
C LYS A 346 17.26 -13.09 -15.46
N GLY A 347 16.72 -11.93 -15.83
CA GLY A 347 15.36 -11.81 -16.35
C GLY A 347 14.28 -11.78 -15.27
N GLN A 348 14.62 -11.52 -14.00
CA GLN A 348 13.64 -11.38 -12.92
C GLN A 348 13.24 -9.93 -12.69
N ALA A 349 11.94 -9.70 -12.50
CA ALA A 349 11.35 -8.40 -12.23
C ALA A 349 11.92 -7.72 -10.97
N ILE A 350 12.42 -6.50 -11.10
CA ILE A 350 12.93 -5.66 -10.01
C ILE A 350 11.78 -4.78 -9.51
N GLU A 351 11.14 -5.17 -8.41
CA GLU A 351 9.97 -4.48 -7.83
C GLU A 351 10.21 -3.03 -7.39
N LYS A 352 11.46 -2.60 -7.18
CA LYS A 352 11.77 -1.23 -6.69
C LYS A 352 11.85 -0.16 -7.78
N LEU A 353 11.61 -0.53 -9.04
CA LEU A 353 11.61 0.35 -10.20
C LEU A 353 10.32 0.11 -10.99
N HIS A 354 9.19 0.49 -10.41
CA HIS A 354 7.95 0.56 -11.16
C HIS A 354 8.05 1.72 -12.15
N HIS A 355 7.97 1.41 -13.45
CA HIS A 355 7.75 2.42 -14.45
C HIS A 355 6.27 2.37 -14.82
N PHE A 356 5.59 3.51 -14.77
CA PHE A 356 4.27 3.65 -15.37
C PHE A 356 4.45 3.48 -16.87
N GLN A 357 3.54 2.75 -17.51
CA GLN A 357 3.50 2.73 -18.96
C GLN A 357 2.78 3.99 -19.43
N TRP A 358 3.43 4.69 -20.36
CA TRP A 358 2.85 5.85 -21.03
C TRP A 358 1.62 5.44 -21.85
N PRO A 359 0.54 6.24 -21.84
CA PRO A 359 -0.55 6.05 -22.78
C PRO A 359 -0.02 6.13 -24.21
N LYS A 360 -0.59 5.31 -25.09
CA LYS A 360 -0.37 5.44 -26.53
C LYS A 360 -1.17 6.64 -27.03
N GLU A 361 -0.83 7.08 -28.23
CA GLU A 361 -1.57 8.15 -28.91
C GLU A 361 -3.09 7.84 -28.94
N GLY A 362 -3.88 8.77 -28.42
CA GLY A 362 -5.35 8.72 -28.31
C GLY A 362 -5.89 8.00 -27.07
N ASP A 363 -5.05 7.33 -26.27
CA ASP A 363 -5.51 6.63 -25.06
C ASP A 363 -6.04 7.61 -24.00
N LEU A 364 -5.42 8.80 -23.86
CA LEU A 364 -5.79 9.76 -22.84
C LEU A 364 -7.02 10.57 -23.26
N GLU A 365 -7.11 10.93 -24.54
CA GLU A 365 -8.31 11.53 -25.14
C GLU A 365 -9.55 10.66 -24.83
N ALA A 366 -9.49 9.39 -25.22
CA ALA A 366 -10.60 8.44 -25.03
C ALA A 366 -10.97 8.22 -23.56
N ARG A 367 -9.98 8.22 -22.64
CA ARG A 367 -10.25 8.11 -21.20
C ARG A 367 -10.97 9.34 -20.67
N VAL A 368 -10.52 10.54 -21.04
CA VAL A 368 -11.17 11.77 -20.59
C VAL A 368 -12.61 11.82 -21.09
N GLU A 369 -12.85 11.52 -22.37
CA GLU A 369 -14.21 11.46 -22.92
C GLU A 369 -15.10 10.45 -22.16
N ALA A 370 -14.61 9.23 -21.93
CA ALA A 370 -15.38 8.20 -21.22
C ALA A 370 -15.75 8.61 -19.79
N VAL A 371 -14.84 9.29 -19.07
CA VAL A 371 -15.11 9.77 -17.70
C VAL A 371 -16.10 10.94 -17.72
N LEU A 372 -16.00 11.85 -18.70
CA LEU A 372 -16.97 12.93 -18.88
C LEU A 372 -18.36 12.39 -19.23
N ASP A 373 -18.45 11.39 -20.11
CA ASP A 373 -19.69 10.70 -20.46
C ASP A 373 -20.32 10.01 -19.24
N PHE A 374 -19.50 9.36 -18.41
CA PHE A 374 -19.95 8.75 -17.18
C PHE A 374 -20.56 9.78 -16.22
N VAL A 375 -19.87 10.91 -15.98
CA VAL A 375 -20.37 11.98 -15.11
C VAL A 375 -21.64 12.63 -15.68
N ALA A 376 -21.69 12.85 -16.99
CA ALA A 376 -22.85 13.45 -17.65
C ALA A 376 -24.09 12.56 -17.67
N SER A 377 -23.89 11.23 -17.68
CA SER A 377 -24.95 10.21 -17.63
C SER A 377 -25.47 9.92 -16.22
N HIS A 378 -24.73 10.31 -15.17
CA HIS A 378 -25.13 10.18 -13.76
C HIS A 378 -25.31 11.53 -13.07
N PRO A 379 -26.23 12.39 -13.53
CA PRO A 379 -26.31 13.77 -13.06
C PRO A 379 -26.80 13.95 -11.62
N GLU A 380 -27.51 12.96 -11.06
CA GLU A 380 -27.98 12.99 -9.67
C GLU A 380 -26.88 12.50 -8.71
N ASP A 381 -26.15 11.45 -9.10
CA ASP A 381 -25.06 10.89 -8.29
C ASP A 381 -23.75 11.69 -8.41
N CYS A 382 -23.53 12.34 -9.55
CA CYS A 382 -22.40 13.23 -9.82
C CYS A 382 -22.87 14.69 -9.88
N GLU A 383 -23.57 15.16 -8.85
CA GLU A 383 -24.21 16.49 -8.81
C GLU A 383 -23.25 17.64 -9.17
N ALA A 384 -22.00 17.57 -8.68
CA ALA A 384 -20.98 18.58 -8.95
C ALA A 384 -20.57 18.69 -10.42
N GLN A 385 -20.89 17.68 -11.25
CA GLN A 385 -20.45 17.55 -12.64
C GLN A 385 -18.96 17.91 -12.79
N THR A 386 -18.13 17.26 -11.96
CA THR A 386 -16.70 17.58 -11.82
C THR A 386 -15.87 16.29 -11.84
N VAL A 387 -14.74 16.32 -12.52
CA VAL A 387 -13.72 15.26 -12.57
C VAL A 387 -12.42 15.83 -12.02
N ILE A 388 -11.69 15.05 -11.22
CA ILE A 388 -10.37 15.44 -10.73
C ILE A 388 -9.34 14.42 -11.23
N MET A 389 -8.42 14.86 -12.07
CA MET A 389 -7.35 14.07 -12.65
C MET A 389 -6.06 14.15 -11.81
N TYR A 390 -5.47 13.00 -11.52
CA TYR A 390 -4.16 12.89 -10.88
C TYR A 390 -3.06 12.75 -11.93
N SER A 391 -2.25 13.79 -12.16
CA SER A 391 -1.34 13.77 -13.32
C SER A 391 -0.28 14.87 -13.42
N TRP A 392 -0.39 16.01 -12.73
CA TRP A 392 0.37 17.18 -13.21
C TRP A 392 1.89 17.11 -12.99
N ASN A 393 2.43 16.42 -11.99
CA ASN A 393 3.86 16.57 -11.66
C ASN A 393 4.50 15.46 -10.80
N GLU A 394 3.80 14.39 -10.42
CA GLU A 394 4.43 13.29 -9.67
C GLU A 394 5.17 12.32 -10.62
N HIS A 395 6.50 12.42 -10.68
CA HIS A 395 7.32 11.58 -11.56
C HIS A 395 7.27 10.08 -11.20
N SER A 396 7.06 9.76 -9.91
CA SER A 396 6.87 8.41 -9.38
C SER A 396 5.41 7.95 -9.38
N GLY A 397 4.48 8.75 -9.91
CA GLY A 397 3.03 8.50 -9.91
C GLY A 397 2.36 8.66 -11.28
N GLY A 398 3.09 9.16 -12.28
CA GLY A 398 2.57 9.37 -13.62
C GLY A 398 2.27 10.83 -13.94
N GLY A 399 3.32 11.65 -14.07
CA GLY A 399 3.29 13.03 -14.56
C GLY A 399 2.83 13.18 -16.02
N GLY A 400 1.76 12.49 -16.42
CA GLY A 400 1.32 12.24 -17.79
C GLY A 400 1.06 13.48 -18.62
N ILE A 401 0.60 14.56 -17.98
CA ILE A 401 0.23 15.81 -18.69
C ILE A 401 1.17 16.97 -18.37
N CYS A 402 2.23 16.74 -17.58
CA CYS A 402 3.28 17.73 -17.38
C CYS A 402 4.05 17.89 -18.68
N PRO A 403 4.21 19.09 -19.25
CA PRO A 403 5.09 19.27 -20.39
C PRO A 403 6.52 18.83 -20.02
N THR A 404 7.17 18.05 -20.87
CA THR A 404 8.54 17.56 -20.65
C THR A 404 9.53 18.23 -21.58
N MET A 405 10.83 18.19 -21.28
CA MET A 405 11.85 18.73 -22.17
C MET A 405 11.87 17.91 -23.48
N GLY A 406 11.58 18.52 -24.63
CA GLY A 406 11.61 17.79 -25.90
C GLY A 406 13.00 17.35 -26.36
N LYS A 407 13.05 16.90 -27.61
CA LYS A 407 14.24 16.26 -28.19
C LYS A 407 15.34 17.28 -28.46
N SER A 408 16.49 17.10 -27.82
CA SER A 408 17.71 17.85 -28.13
C SER A 408 18.03 17.80 -29.64
N PRO A 409 18.51 18.89 -30.27
CA PRO A 409 19.04 20.14 -29.68
C PRO A 409 18.04 21.31 -29.57
N GLU A 410 16.78 21.13 -29.96
CA GLU A 410 15.76 22.19 -29.92
C GLU A 410 14.84 21.96 -28.71
N TYR A 411 14.87 22.89 -27.74
CA TYR A 411 14.10 22.79 -26.49
C TYR A 411 12.64 23.20 -26.71
N GLU A 412 11.93 22.53 -27.61
CA GLU A 412 10.48 22.61 -27.65
C GLU A 412 9.89 21.63 -26.64
N PRO A 413 8.97 22.04 -25.76
CA PRO A 413 8.39 21.13 -24.77
C PRO A 413 7.51 20.09 -25.45
N GLU A 414 7.63 18.84 -25.01
CA GLU A 414 6.74 17.76 -25.44
C GLU A 414 5.43 17.85 -24.66
N THR A 415 4.32 18.01 -25.38
CA THR A 415 2.97 18.25 -24.85
C THR A 415 1.94 17.22 -25.29
N GLN A 416 2.33 16.18 -26.04
CA GLN A 416 1.42 15.21 -26.66
C GLN A 416 0.20 14.83 -25.79
N TRP A 417 0.41 14.36 -24.57
CA TRP A 417 -0.68 13.92 -23.70
C TRP A 417 -1.54 15.08 -23.17
N LEU A 418 -0.94 16.25 -22.95
CA LEU A 418 -1.71 17.45 -22.64
C LEU A 418 -2.57 17.87 -23.83
N ASP A 419 -2.06 17.72 -25.05
CA ASP A 419 -2.78 18.01 -26.29
C ASP A 419 -3.94 17.03 -26.50
N GLU A 420 -3.80 15.75 -26.15
CA GLU A 420 -4.91 14.78 -26.14
C GLU A 420 -6.02 15.16 -25.15
N VAL A 421 -5.66 15.61 -23.95
CA VAL A 421 -6.65 16.15 -22.99
C VAL A 421 -7.32 17.40 -23.58
N ALA A 422 -6.56 18.27 -24.22
CA ALA A 422 -7.09 19.46 -24.87
C ALA A 422 -8.09 19.12 -25.96
N GLU A 423 -7.78 18.14 -26.81
CA GLU A 423 -8.66 17.68 -27.87
C GLU A 423 -9.96 17.12 -27.27
N ALA A 424 -9.87 16.19 -26.30
CA ALA A 424 -11.06 15.65 -25.63
C ALA A 424 -11.96 16.76 -25.07
N LEU A 425 -11.40 17.75 -24.37
CA LEU A 425 -12.19 18.84 -23.79
C LEU A 425 -12.80 19.77 -24.85
N ALA A 426 -12.14 19.94 -25.99
CA ALA A 426 -12.60 20.79 -27.08
C ALA A 426 -13.68 20.14 -27.94
N THR A 427 -13.59 18.82 -28.15
CA THR A 427 -14.48 18.06 -29.04
C THR A 427 -15.70 17.47 -28.32
N TRP A 428 -15.60 17.25 -27.00
CA TRP A 428 -16.65 16.58 -26.22
C TRP A 428 -18.00 17.30 -26.31
N LYS A 429 -19.08 16.52 -26.45
CA LYS A 429 -20.45 17.01 -26.55
C LYS A 429 -21.36 16.25 -25.58
N TYR A 430 -22.25 16.98 -24.93
CA TYR A 430 -23.23 16.39 -24.03
C TYR A 430 -24.08 15.32 -24.75
N PRO A 431 -24.17 14.09 -24.23
CA PRO A 431 -24.93 13.02 -24.86
C PRO A 431 -26.42 13.40 -25.01
N PRO A 432 -27.07 13.15 -26.15
CA PRO A 432 -28.49 13.45 -26.33
C PRO A 432 -29.34 12.70 -25.29
N LYS A 433 -30.33 13.36 -24.68
CA LYS A 433 -31.29 12.71 -23.78
C LYS A 433 -32.16 11.74 -24.57
N ASP A 434 -32.03 10.43 -24.33
CA ASP A 434 -33.09 9.48 -24.66
C ASP A 434 -34.30 9.77 -23.77
N ASN A 435 -35.32 10.40 -24.36
CA ASN A 435 -36.56 10.73 -23.67
C ASN A 435 -37.58 9.64 -24.01
N PRO A 436 -37.96 8.73 -23.07
CA PRO A 436 -38.96 7.72 -23.36
C PRO A 436 -40.34 8.35 -23.16
N LYS A 437 -40.97 8.85 -24.23
CA LYS A 437 -42.44 8.90 -24.45
C LYS A 437 -42.83 9.64 -25.74
N ASP A 438 -43.90 9.12 -26.34
CA ASP A 438 -44.76 9.66 -27.40
C ASP A 438 -44.41 9.33 -28.86
N ASP A 439 -44.79 8.09 -29.20
CA ASP A 439 -45.81 7.74 -30.20
C ASP A 439 -45.56 7.88 -31.72
N ASP A 440 -45.65 6.69 -32.32
CA ASP A 440 -46.41 6.31 -33.52
C ASP A 440 -45.79 6.42 -34.93
N LYS A 441 -45.36 5.22 -35.37
CA LYS A 441 -45.58 4.58 -36.69
C LYS A 441 -44.75 5.07 -37.89
N LYS A 442 -43.76 4.25 -38.28
CA LYS A 442 -43.94 3.21 -39.33
C LYS A 442 -42.67 2.39 -39.58
N ASP A 443 -42.88 1.07 -39.59
CA ASP A 443 -42.27 0.00 -40.38
C ASP A 443 -40.75 -0.13 -40.52
N ASP A 444 -40.28 -1.28 -39.99
CA ASP A 444 -39.39 -2.27 -40.61
C ASP A 444 -38.05 -1.78 -41.19
N ASP A 445 -36.99 -1.85 -40.40
CA ASP A 445 -35.89 -2.81 -40.60
C ASP A 445 -34.74 -2.60 -39.60
N LYS A 446 -34.28 -3.73 -39.04
CA LYS A 446 -32.99 -4.06 -38.40
C LYS A 446 -31.95 -2.93 -38.18
N GLU A 447 -31.54 -2.76 -36.92
CA GLU A 447 -30.18 -3.10 -36.46
C GLU A 447 -30.12 -3.07 -34.92
N LEU A 448 -29.82 -4.23 -34.31
CA LEU A 448 -29.50 -4.32 -32.89
C LEU A 448 -28.11 -3.70 -32.66
N SER A 449 -28.01 -2.88 -31.61
CA SER A 449 -26.80 -2.19 -31.18
C SER A 449 -25.62 -3.14 -30.96
N SER A 450 -24.42 -2.63 -31.18
CA SER A 450 -23.08 -3.23 -31.11
C SER A 450 -22.70 -4.02 -29.84
N TYR A 451 -23.61 -4.24 -28.89
CA TYR A 451 -23.38 -4.93 -27.62
C TYR A 451 -23.50 -6.48 -27.68
N GLU A 452 -23.99 -7.07 -28.79
CA GLU A 452 -24.12 -8.54 -28.92
C GLU A 452 -23.01 -9.21 -29.77
N LYS A 453 -22.05 -8.46 -30.33
CA LYS A 453 -21.00 -9.00 -31.23
C LYS A 453 -19.68 -9.42 -30.57
N MET A 454 -19.58 -9.44 -29.23
CA MET A 454 -18.35 -9.87 -28.53
C MET A 454 -18.55 -11.13 -27.67
N LYS A 455 -19.25 -12.14 -28.19
CA LYS A 455 -19.30 -13.48 -27.59
C LYS A 455 -18.93 -14.56 -28.60
N GLU A 456 -17.68 -14.59 -29.05
CA GLU A 456 -17.07 -15.83 -29.56
C GLU A 456 -15.60 -15.90 -29.15
N PRO A 457 -15.17 -16.93 -28.39
CA PRO A 457 -13.75 -17.22 -28.23
C PRO A 457 -13.19 -17.84 -29.53
N PRO A 458 -11.90 -17.66 -29.85
CA PRO A 458 -11.29 -18.32 -30.99
C PRO A 458 -11.30 -19.85 -30.81
N PRO A 459 -11.36 -20.64 -31.91
CA PRO A 459 -11.42 -22.09 -31.82
C PRO A 459 -10.11 -22.66 -31.23
N PRO A 460 -10.18 -23.77 -30.48
CA PRO A 460 -9.00 -24.42 -29.94
C PRO A 460 -8.13 -24.96 -31.07
N ALA A 461 -6.81 -24.75 -30.97
CA ALA A 461 -5.84 -25.38 -31.84
C ALA A 461 -5.87 -26.91 -31.62
N ASP A 462 -6.00 -27.64 -32.74
CA ASP A 462 -5.96 -29.09 -32.84
C ASP A 462 -4.84 -29.71 -32.00
N ALA A 463 -5.24 -30.44 -30.96
CA ALA A 463 -4.37 -31.33 -30.20
C ALA A 463 -5.00 -32.73 -30.21
N ASP A 464 -5.02 -33.38 -31.38
CA ASP A 464 -5.17 -34.83 -31.48
C ASP A 464 -4.45 -35.32 -32.73
N LYS A 465 -3.22 -35.84 -32.52
CA LYS A 465 -2.57 -36.98 -33.20
C LYS A 465 -1.04 -36.88 -33.09
N VAL A 466 -0.44 -37.50 -32.07
CA VAL A 466 0.67 -38.45 -32.24
C VAL A 466 0.58 -39.50 -31.12
N HIS A 467 0.71 -40.76 -31.53
CA HIS A 467 0.48 -41.99 -30.80
C HIS A 467 1.41 -42.27 -29.62
N GLY A 468 0.91 -43.10 -28.71
CA GLY A 468 1.57 -43.54 -27.49
C GLY A 468 2.79 -44.44 -27.70
N LYS A 469 3.54 -44.59 -26.60
CA LYS A 469 4.28 -45.79 -26.20
C LYS A 469 4.64 -45.70 -24.72
N ASP A 470 4.06 -46.62 -23.96
CA ASP A 470 4.55 -47.31 -22.75
C ASP A 470 5.57 -46.59 -21.85
N LEU A 471 5.14 -46.20 -20.64
CA LEU A 471 6.03 -45.89 -19.51
C LEU A 471 6.02 -47.06 -18.51
N PRO A 472 7.17 -47.70 -18.23
CA PRO A 472 7.26 -48.73 -17.20
C PRO A 472 7.38 -48.14 -15.79
N ALA A 473 6.91 -48.92 -14.81
CA ALA A 473 6.91 -48.62 -13.38
C ALA A 473 8.31 -48.34 -12.79
N PRO A 474 8.43 -47.52 -11.74
CA PRO A 474 9.73 -47.23 -11.13
C PRO A 474 10.20 -48.43 -10.30
N THR A 475 11.28 -49.04 -10.75
CA THR A 475 12.06 -50.03 -10.01
C THR A 475 13.05 -49.30 -9.09
N HIS A 476 13.12 -49.77 -7.84
CA HIS A 476 14.11 -49.35 -6.87
C HIS A 476 15.53 -49.67 -7.38
N ALA A 477 16.40 -48.68 -7.42
CA ALA A 477 17.84 -48.88 -7.47
C ALA A 477 18.52 -47.88 -6.53
N VAL A 478 19.09 -48.44 -5.47
CA VAL A 478 20.04 -47.78 -4.56
C VAL A 478 21.30 -47.47 -5.36
N GLY A 479 21.58 -46.19 -5.53
CA GLY A 479 22.84 -45.69 -6.06
C GLY A 479 23.34 -44.59 -5.14
N ALA A 480 24.41 -44.87 -4.40
CA ALA A 480 25.13 -43.88 -3.61
C ALA A 480 25.72 -42.84 -4.57
N ASN A 481 24.98 -41.76 -4.76
CA ASN A 481 25.52 -40.49 -5.23
C ASN A 481 25.81 -39.67 -3.98
N THR A 482 27.06 -39.26 -3.82
CA THR A 482 27.46 -38.10 -3.03
C THR A 482 26.71 -36.89 -3.58
N SER A 483 25.47 -36.69 -3.13
CA SER A 483 24.67 -35.51 -3.46
C SER A 483 25.25 -34.35 -2.68
N ALA A 484 25.46 -33.21 -3.35
CA ALA A 484 25.57 -31.94 -2.66
C ALA A 484 24.39 -31.84 -1.68
N GLN A 485 24.68 -31.72 -0.38
CA GLN A 485 23.68 -31.82 0.67
C GLN A 485 22.55 -30.82 0.38
N LYS A 486 21.37 -31.36 0.04
CA LYS A 486 20.24 -30.54 -0.39
C LYS A 486 19.82 -29.69 0.80
N ARG A 487 19.72 -28.37 0.60
CA ARG A 487 19.26 -27.44 1.65
C ARG A 487 17.87 -27.89 2.12
N PRO A 488 17.63 -28.06 3.43
CA PRO A 488 16.35 -28.54 3.93
C PRO A 488 15.28 -27.47 3.84
N ASN A 489 14.02 -27.86 3.75
CA ASN A 489 12.92 -26.99 4.14
C ASN A 489 12.93 -26.81 5.65
N ILE A 490 12.49 -25.67 6.16
CA ILE A 490 12.55 -25.37 7.59
C ILE A 490 11.21 -24.77 8.05
N ILE A 491 10.61 -25.30 9.11
CA ILE A 491 9.44 -24.69 9.76
C ILE A 491 9.69 -24.52 11.26
N PHE A 492 9.33 -23.35 11.78
CA PHE A 492 9.31 -23.05 13.21
C PHE A 492 7.86 -22.79 13.66
N ILE A 493 7.26 -23.78 14.33
CA ILE A 493 5.90 -23.73 14.90
C ILE A 493 6.00 -23.23 16.34
N LEU A 494 5.30 -22.14 16.65
CA LEU A 494 5.33 -21.51 17.96
C LEU A 494 3.92 -21.44 18.55
N SER A 495 3.65 -22.21 19.62
CA SER A 495 2.41 -22.14 20.38
C SER A 495 2.41 -21.00 21.41
N ASP A 496 1.22 -20.59 21.85
CA ASP A 496 1.01 -19.36 22.61
C ASP A 496 0.49 -19.67 24.03
N ASP A 497 1.26 -19.31 25.05
CA ASP A 497 1.00 -19.61 26.47
C ASP A 497 1.11 -21.09 26.87
N VAL A 498 2.24 -21.74 26.58
CA VAL A 498 2.49 -23.15 26.94
C VAL A 498 3.81 -23.33 27.69
N SER A 499 3.74 -24.01 28.84
CA SER A 499 4.90 -24.46 29.62
C SER A 499 5.19 -25.95 29.37
N PRO A 500 6.42 -26.43 29.66
CA PRO A 500 6.73 -27.86 29.62
C PRO A 500 5.73 -28.71 30.42
N ARG A 501 5.35 -28.26 31.62
CA ARG A 501 4.40 -28.95 32.52
C ARG A 501 3.02 -29.27 31.93
N ASP A 502 2.69 -28.69 30.78
CA ASP A 502 1.41 -28.89 30.14
C ASP A 502 1.40 -30.19 29.35
N TYR A 503 2.56 -30.60 28.81
CA TYR A 503 2.72 -31.78 27.98
C TYR A 503 3.20 -33.00 28.77
N ALA A 504 2.58 -34.16 28.53
CA ALA A 504 3.01 -35.44 29.09
C ALA A 504 4.49 -35.75 28.79
N LEU A 505 4.99 -35.33 27.61
CA LEU A 505 6.40 -35.39 27.22
C LEU A 505 7.36 -34.84 28.29
N TYR A 506 6.96 -33.80 29.02
CA TYR A 506 7.75 -33.15 30.07
C TYR A 506 7.19 -33.42 31.49
N GLY A 507 6.41 -34.49 31.65
CA GLY A 507 5.79 -34.88 32.93
C GLY A 507 4.47 -34.18 33.25
N GLY A 508 3.86 -33.50 32.27
CA GLY A 508 2.52 -32.92 32.33
C GLY A 508 1.40 -33.95 32.20
N LYS A 509 0.16 -33.46 32.04
CA LYS A 509 -1.04 -34.32 31.92
C LYS A 509 -1.54 -34.48 30.49
N THR A 510 -1.34 -33.49 29.64
CA THR A 510 -1.91 -33.52 28.29
C THR A 510 -1.05 -34.37 27.39
N VAL A 511 -1.61 -35.50 26.94
CA VAL A 511 -0.97 -36.37 25.95
C VAL A 511 -0.98 -35.70 24.59
N SER A 512 0.14 -35.76 23.88
CA SER A 512 0.35 -35.16 22.55
C SER A 512 1.16 -36.15 21.70
N PRO A 513 0.54 -37.22 21.16
CA PRO A 513 1.24 -38.34 20.57
C PRO A 513 2.05 -37.95 19.34
N VAL A 514 1.61 -36.96 18.55
CA VAL A 514 2.40 -36.50 17.42
C VAL A 514 3.67 -35.84 17.94
N LEU A 515 3.55 -34.85 18.83
CA LEU A 515 4.70 -34.13 19.38
C LEU A 515 5.64 -35.05 20.17
N GLU A 516 5.10 -35.98 20.95
CA GLU A 516 5.88 -37.01 21.64
C GLU A 516 6.66 -37.87 20.65
N LYS A 517 6.01 -38.30 19.56
CA LYS A 517 6.69 -39.04 18.49
C LYS A 517 7.80 -38.20 17.84
N LEU A 518 7.52 -36.94 17.48
CA LEU A 518 8.52 -36.03 16.92
C LEU A 518 9.72 -35.84 17.86
N ALA A 519 9.46 -35.80 19.17
CA ALA A 519 10.49 -35.68 20.20
C ALA A 519 11.31 -36.96 20.37
N THR A 520 10.68 -38.14 20.31
CA THR A 520 11.37 -39.44 20.45
C THR A 520 12.15 -39.83 19.20
N GLU A 521 11.61 -39.52 18.00
CA GLU A 521 12.24 -39.81 16.71
C GLU A 521 13.15 -38.66 16.24
N GLY A 522 13.12 -37.52 16.92
CA GLY A 522 14.03 -36.40 16.74
C GLY A 522 14.74 -36.10 18.06
N LEU A 523 14.65 -34.85 18.51
CA LEU A 523 15.13 -34.44 19.83
C LEU A 523 14.16 -33.47 20.51
N TYR A 524 14.25 -33.38 21.82
CA TYR A 524 13.63 -32.29 22.59
C TYR A 524 14.59 -31.79 23.67
N PHE A 525 14.62 -30.49 23.87
CA PHE A 525 15.47 -29.88 24.89
C PHE A 525 14.78 -29.95 26.24
N LYS A 526 15.45 -30.51 27.25
CA LYS A 526 14.94 -30.46 28.63
C LYS A 526 14.81 -29.02 29.13
N THR A 527 15.69 -28.14 28.64
CA THR A 527 15.75 -26.73 29.03
C THR A 527 15.87 -25.83 27.80
N ALA A 528 14.77 -25.16 27.45
CA ALA A 528 14.74 -24.12 26.44
C ALA A 528 14.17 -22.82 27.02
N TRP A 529 14.81 -21.69 26.72
CA TRP A 529 14.43 -20.38 27.25
C TRP A 529 13.81 -19.45 26.20
N ALA A 530 12.66 -18.92 26.56
CA ALA A 530 12.01 -17.77 25.94
C ALA A 530 12.06 -16.58 26.92
N THR A 531 11.28 -15.55 26.67
CA THR A 531 10.97 -14.52 27.68
C THR A 531 9.66 -14.89 28.38
N PRO A 532 9.30 -14.28 29.53
CA PRO A 532 8.04 -14.60 30.21
C PRO A 532 6.78 -14.06 29.50
N ARG A 533 6.90 -13.47 28.29
CA ARG A 533 5.80 -12.83 27.55
C ARG A 533 5.92 -12.95 26.03
N CYS A 534 4.77 -12.94 25.34
CA CYS A 534 4.68 -13.15 23.90
C CYS A 534 5.52 -12.18 23.04
N VAL A 535 5.35 -10.86 23.22
CA VAL A 535 5.95 -9.84 22.33
C VAL A 535 7.48 -9.82 22.45
N PRO A 536 8.09 -9.81 23.66
CA PRO A 536 9.54 -9.91 23.81
C PRO A 536 10.12 -11.23 23.29
N THR A 537 9.43 -12.37 23.46
CA THR A 537 9.89 -13.65 22.90
C THR A 537 9.92 -13.62 21.37
N ARG A 538 8.86 -13.13 20.74
CA ARG A 538 8.77 -13.04 19.27
C ARG A 538 9.78 -12.02 18.75
N ALA A 539 10.04 -10.96 19.51
CA ALA A 539 11.10 -10.01 19.22
C ALA A 539 12.49 -10.65 19.23
N MET A 540 12.76 -11.46 20.26
CA MET A 540 14.00 -12.22 20.42
C MET A 540 14.22 -13.19 19.26
N LEU A 541 13.19 -13.96 18.90
CA LEU A 541 13.22 -14.91 17.80
C LEU A 541 13.44 -14.25 16.43
N LEU A 542 12.72 -13.15 16.14
CA LEU A 542 12.77 -12.49 14.83
C LEU A 542 14.05 -11.66 14.60
N SER A 543 14.78 -11.31 15.66
CA SER A 543 15.99 -10.48 15.58
C SER A 543 17.28 -11.18 16.04
N GLY A 544 17.17 -12.34 16.69
CA GLY A 544 18.30 -13.08 17.27
C GLY A 544 19.00 -12.32 18.39
N LYS A 545 18.26 -11.40 19.06
CA LYS A 545 18.80 -10.43 20.02
C LYS A 545 17.95 -10.41 21.28
N TYR A 546 18.58 -10.30 22.45
CA TYR A 546 17.87 -10.23 23.72
C TYR A 546 17.06 -8.92 23.89
N PRO A 547 16.06 -8.91 24.80
CA PRO A 547 15.25 -7.72 25.12
C PRO A 547 16.03 -6.45 25.38
N PHE A 548 17.24 -6.52 25.95
CA PHE A 548 18.05 -5.32 26.21
C PHE A 548 18.60 -4.65 24.96
N ARG A 549 18.74 -5.38 23.84
CA ARG A 549 19.09 -4.82 22.53
C ARG A 549 17.86 -4.45 21.72
N THR A 550 16.82 -5.28 21.78
CA THR A 550 15.57 -5.01 21.06
C THR A 550 14.81 -3.86 21.70
N GLY A 551 15.01 -3.56 22.97
CA GLY A 551 14.22 -2.57 23.71
C GLY A 551 12.76 -3.00 23.94
N VAL A 552 12.43 -4.25 23.63
CA VAL A 552 11.08 -4.82 23.76
C VAL A 552 11.05 -5.70 25.01
N TYR A 553 10.59 -5.14 26.14
CA TYR A 553 10.57 -5.81 27.44
C TYR A 553 9.18 -6.29 27.86
N GLU A 554 8.13 -5.70 27.30
CA GLU A 554 6.75 -5.87 27.75
C GLU A 554 5.79 -5.94 26.57
N ASN A 555 4.63 -6.58 26.76
CA ASN A 555 3.58 -6.63 25.72
C ASN A 555 2.89 -5.27 25.49
N GLN A 556 3.09 -4.31 26.41
CA GLN A 556 2.48 -2.98 26.39
C GLN A 556 3.33 -1.92 25.70
N ILE A 557 4.55 -2.26 25.29
CA ILE A 557 5.36 -1.44 24.39
C ILE A 557 4.78 -1.68 23.01
N ASN A 558 4.29 -0.63 22.34
CA ASN A 558 3.79 -0.76 20.98
C ASN A 558 4.98 -0.88 20.02
N PRO A 559 5.38 -2.09 19.59
CA PRO A 559 6.53 -2.24 18.72
C PRO A 559 6.19 -1.78 17.31
N ARG A 560 4.92 -1.43 17.02
CA ARG A 560 4.43 -0.88 15.75
C ARG A 560 4.64 0.64 15.62
N GLY A 561 5.17 1.31 16.65
CA GLY A 561 5.50 2.73 16.61
C GLY A 561 4.32 3.70 16.69
N GLU A 562 3.10 3.26 16.95
CA GLU A 562 1.90 4.12 16.94
C GLU A 562 1.86 5.14 18.09
N ASP A 563 2.68 4.97 19.15
CA ASP A 563 2.88 5.95 20.22
C ASP A 563 4.19 6.76 20.06
N ASN A 564 4.87 6.65 18.91
CA ASN A 564 6.17 7.25 18.61
C ASN A 564 7.32 6.86 19.55
N ARG A 565 7.20 5.80 20.36
CA ARG A 565 8.27 5.41 21.30
C ARG A 565 9.29 4.44 20.70
N ILE A 566 8.87 3.52 19.83
CA ILE A 566 9.74 2.48 19.23
C ILE A 566 9.27 2.14 17.80
N MET A 567 10.15 2.29 16.79
CA MET A 567 9.85 1.90 15.39
C MET A 567 9.54 0.40 15.23
N PRO A 568 8.76 -0.02 14.20
CA PRO A 568 8.60 -1.41 13.80
C PRO A 568 9.92 -2.18 13.80
N MET A 569 9.94 -3.35 14.44
CA MET A 569 11.21 -4.06 14.63
C MET A 569 11.96 -4.37 13.33
N GLY A 570 11.24 -4.71 12.25
CA GLY A 570 11.87 -4.97 10.95
C GLY A 570 12.46 -3.72 10.29
N GLU A 571 12.06 -2.53 10.72
CA GLU A 571 12.70 -1.26 10.31
C GLU A 571 13.93 -0.94 11.19
N ARG A 572 13.97 -1.46 12.42
CA ARG A 572 15.09 -1.26 13.35
C ARG A 572 16.23 -2.24 13.12
N PHE A 573 15.92 -3.44 12.63
CA PHE A 573 16.89 -4.51 12.41
C PHE A 573 16.83 -4.95 10.94
N PRO A 574 17.87 -4.70 10.14
CA PRO A 574 17.87 -5.09 8.72
C PRO A 574 17.98 -6.62 8.55
N ASN A 575 18.57 -7.32 9.52
CA ASN A 575 18.83 -8.76 9.49
C ASN A 575 17.87 -9.48 10.46
N THR A 576 16.64 -9.66 10.01
CA THR A 576 15.61 -10.42 10.73
C THR A 576 15.55 -11.84 10.20
N LEU A 577 14.89 -12.74 10.94
CA LEU A 577 14.77 -14.14 10.55
C LEU A 577 14.23 -14.31 9.12
N GLY A 578 13.14 -13.61 8.77
CA GLY A 578 12.60 -13.67 7.41
C GLY A 578 13.54 -13.07 6.36
N SER A 579 14.15 -11.90 6.62
CA SER A 579 15.06 -11.26 5.66
C SER A 579 16.32 -12.09 5.40
N LEU A 580 16.87 -12.72 6.43
CA LEU A 580 18.02 -13.61 6.32
C LEU A 580 17.69 -14.90 5.57
N MET A 581 16.55 -15.53 5.84
CA MET A 581 16.14 -16.73 5.11
C MET A 581 15.85 -16.42 3.64
N THR A 582 15.16 -15.31 3.37
CA THR A 582 14.94 -14.81 2.00
C THR A 582 16.26 -14.51 1.29
N ALA A 583 17.21 -13.85 1.95
CA ALA A 583 18.54 -13.58 1.38
C ALA A 583 19.34 -14.87 1.09
N ASN A 584 19.08 -15.95 1.82
CA ASN A 584 19.66 -17.27 1.56
C ASN A 584 18.86 -18.08 0.52
N GLY A 585 17.94 -17.46 -0.22
CA GLY A 585 17.23 -18.09 -1.34
C GLY A 585 16.17 -19.11 -0.90
N TYR A 586 15.54 -18.88 0.25
CA TYR A 586 14.36 -19.63 0.66
C TYR A 586 13.09 -18.88 0.23
N ARG A 587 12.05 -19.62 -0.16
CA ARG A 587 10.68 -19.10 -0.18
C ARG A 587 10.22 -18.92 1.26
N THR A 588 9.88 -17.71 1.68
CA THR A 588 9.57 -17.45 3.11
C THR A 588 8.11 -17.13 3.34
N ALA A 589 7.51 -17.74 4.37
CA ALA A 589 6.16 -17.42 4.82
C ALA A 589 6.03 -17.21 6.34
N MET A 590 5.22 -16.24 6.76
CA MET A 590 4.75 -16.11 8.15
C MET A 590 3.28 -16.49 8.26
N VAL A 591 2.96 -17.49 9.08
CA VAL A 591 1.62 -18.07 9.16
C VAL A 591 1.09 -18.02 10.61
N GLY A 592 0.32 -16.99 10.95
CA GLY A 592 -0.36 -16.89 12.23
C GLY A 592 -0.38 -15.51 12.89
N LYS A 593 -0.32 -15.47 14.21
CA LYS A 593 -0.50 -14.31 15.10
C LYS A 593 0.50 -13.19 14.80
N LEU A 594 -0.02 -12.03 14.36
CA LEU A 594 0.76 -10.82 14.12
C LEU A 594 0.82 -9.94 15.40
N GLN A 595 1.98 -9.92 16.08
CA GLN A 595 2.14 -9.20 17.37
C GLN A 595 3.22 -8.12 17.40
N THR A 596 4.13 -8.06 16.43
CA THR A 596 5.36 -7.26 16.56
C THR A 596 5.50 -6.13 15.53
N GLY A 597 4.60 -5.98 14.55
CA GLY A 597 4.77 -5.01 13.47
C GLY A 597 3.99 -5.37 12.21
N ASP A 598 4.36 -4.71 11.10
CA ASP A 598 4.05 -5.17 9.74
C ASP A 598 4.92 -6.38 9.41
N VAL A 599 4.31 -7.47 8.96
CA VAL A 599 4.98 -8.71 8.55
C VAL A 599 6.04 -8.48 7.47
N ARG A 600 5.81 -7.52 6.57
CA ARG A 600 6.73 -7.18 5.47
C ARG A 600 8.06 -6.66 5.98
N SER A 601 8.05 -5.98 7.11
CA SER A 601 9.27 -5.45 7.74
C SER A 601 10.24 -6.57 8.15
N TYR A 602 9.75 -7.79 8.37
CA TYR A 602 10.58 -8.95 8.75
C TYR A 602 11.15 -9.72 7.56
N GLY A 603 10.93 -9.26 6.33
CA GLY A 603 11.47 -9.89 5.11
C GLY A 603 10.86 -11.25 4.75
N PHE A 604 9.67 -11.59 5.28
CA PHE A 604 8.87 -12.69 4.77
C PHE A 604 8.23 -12.30 3.43
N GLN A 605 8.31 -13.18 2.43
CA GLN A 605 7.77 -12.94 1.10
C GLN A 605 6.25 -13.18 1.04
N ARG A 606 5.77 -14.11 1.86
CA ARG A 606 4.37 -14.55 1.91
C ARG A 606 3.85 -14.53 3.35
N TRP A 607 2.55 -14.37 3.53
CA TRP A 607 1.97 -14.43 4.87
C TRP A 607 0.48 -14.78 4.88
N CYS A 608 0.05 -15.39 5.98
CA CYS A 608 -1.35 -15.58 6.33
C CYS A 608 -1.48 -15.29 7.82
N THR A 609 -2.02 -14.13 8.20
CA THR A 609 -1.96 -13.68 9.61
C THR A 609 -3.31 -13.45 10.27
N VAL A 610 -3.35 -13.62 11.60
CA VAL A 610 -4.50 -13.27 12.44
C VAL A 610 -4.13 -12.13 13.40
N ASN A 611 -4.95 -11.07 13.45
CA ASN A 611 -4.68 -9.84 14.22
C ASN A 611 -5.53 -9.74 15.50
N HIS A 612 -5.07 -8.98 16.50
CA HIS A 612 -5.78 -8.81 17.78
C HIS A 612 -6.93 -7.80 17.64
N GLY A 613 -8.11 -8.28 17.25
CA GLY A 613 -9.32 -7.46 17.12
C GLY A 613 -10.59 -8.21 17.47
N ARG A 614 -10.72 -8.68 18.73
CA ARG A 614 -11.91 -9.24 19.41
C ARG A 614 -12.77 -10.29 18.65
N ILE A 615 -12.96 -11.43 19.33
CA ILE A 615 -13.76 -12.62 18.94
C ILE A 615 -13.20 -13.34 17.70
N PHE A 616 -12.47 -14.43 17.95
CA PHE A 616 -12.10 -15.43 16.96
C PHE A 616 -13.35 -16.23 16.61
N ASP A 617 -14.33 -15.57 16.01
CA ASP A 617 -15.62 -16.17 15.73
C ASP A 617 -15.39 -17.41 14.87
N MET A 618 -15.86 -18.54 15.39
CA MET A 618 -15.96 -19.84 14.71
C MET A 618 -16.63 -19.74 13.34
N LYS A 619 -17.23 -18.58 13.06
CA LYS A 619 -17.93 -18.27 11.84
C LYS A 619 -17.25 -17.26 10.94
N HIS A 620 -16.11 -16.63 11.25
CA HIS A 620 -15.48 -15.63 10.37
C HIS A 620 -13.98 -15.48 10.70
N SER A 621 -13.09 -16.30 10.10
CA SER A 621 -11.65 -16.06 10.26
C SER A 621 -11.22 -14.93 9.33
N ASN A 622 -10.86 -13.77 9.86
CA ASN A 622 -10.21 -12.69 9.12
C ASN A 622 -8.70 -12.97 9.06
N ASN A 623 -8.25 -13.58 7.97
CA ASN A 623 -6.83 -13.80 7.74
C ASN A 623 -6.32 -12.77 6.74
N ASP A 624 -5.19 -12.13 7.02
CA ASP A 624 -4.47 -11.34 6.00
C ASP A 624 -3.60 -12.31 5.21
N GLU A 625 -4.14 -12.85 4.12
CA GLU A 625 -3.41 -13.69 3.16
C GLU A 625 -2.79 -12.78 2.10
N ASP A 626 -1.47 -12.64 2.12
CA ASP A 626 -0.67 -11.90 1.14
C ASP A 626 -1.25 -10.49 0.85
N GLY A 627 -1.67 -9.80 1.91
CA GLY A 627 -2.18 -8.42 1.89
C GLY A 627 -3.69 -8.30 1.76
N LYS A 628 -4.41 -9.43 1.61
CA LYS A 628 -5.87 -9.48 1.45
C LYS A 628 -6.49 -9.98 2.74
N GLN A 629 -7.39 -9.19 3.32
CA GLN A 629 -8.25 -9.68 4.39
C GLN A 629 -9.26 -10.66 3.80
N VAL A 630 -9.04 -11.95 4.01
CA VAL A 630 -9.95 -13.03 3.64
C VAL A 630 -10.79 -13.35 4.87
N VAL A 631 -12.10 -13.12 4.77
CA VAL A 631 -13.07 -13.57 5.77
C VAL A 631 -13.61 -14.92 5.33
N GLN A 632 -13.27 -15.99 6.03
CA GLN A 632 -13.82 -17.31 5.73
C GLN A 632 -14.97 -17.64 6.69
N PRO A 633 -16.21 -17.72 6.19
CA PRO A 633 -17.33 -18.03 7.04
C PRO A 633 -17.28 -19.49 7.51
N ASN A 634 -17.55 -19.75 8.79
CA ASN A 634 -17.57 -21.09 9.40
C ASN A 634 -16.24 -21.86 9.37
N VAL A 635 -15.10 -21.17 9.30
CA VAL A 635 -13.76 -21.79 9.34
C VAL A 635 -13.02 -21.38 10.61
N HIS A 636 -12.50 -22.36 11.34
CA HIS A 636 -11.65 -22.11 12.50
C HIS A 636 -10.31 -21.51 12.03
N SER A 637 -9.82 -20.43 12.68
CA SER A 637 -8.56 -19.78 12.29
C SER A 637 -7.38 -20.75 12.14
N THR A 638 -7.21 -21.68 13.08
CA THR A 638 -6.18 -22.75 12.97
C THR A 638 -6.40 -23.66 11.76
N ASP A 639 -7.63 -23.96 11.34
CA ASP A 639 -7.84 -24.70 10.09
C ASP A 639 -7.33 -23.88 8.91
N ALA A 640 -7.73 -22.61 8.79
CA ALA A 640 -7.31 -21.75 7.69
C ALA A 640 -5.78 -21.51 7.64
N LEU A 641 -5.13 -21.36 8.80
CA LEU A 641 -3.66 -21.21 8.88
C LEU A 641 -2.93 -22.47 8.38
N PHE A 642 -3.40 -23.65 8.78
CA PHE A 642 -2.84 -24.89 8.27
C PHE A 642 -3.18 -25.05 6.78
N ASP A 643 -4.40 -24.79 6.33
CA ASP A 643 -4.75 -24.91 4.91
C ASP A 643 -3.88 -24.00 4.02
N TYR A 644 -3.56 -22.79 4.49
CA TYR A 644 -2.57 -21.94 3.83
C TYR A 644 -1.17 -22.57 3.83
N LEU A 645 -0.72 -23.09 4.98
CA LEU A 645 0.57 -23.78 5.09
C LEU A 645 0.66 -24.95 4.09
N HIS A 646 -0.36 -25.80 4.02
CA HIS A 646 -0.46 -26.91 3.08
C HIS A 646 -0.36 -26.43 1.62
N ARG A 647 -1.04 -25.34 1.25
CA ARG A 647 -0.96 -24.75 -0.09
C ARG A 647 0.44 -24.21 -0.40
N PHE A 648 0.99 -23.39 0.48
CA PHE A 648 2.31 -22.78 0.30
C PHE A 648 3.43 -23.81 0.14
N THR A 649 3.39 -24.89 0.95
CA THR A 649 4.39 -25.97 0.86
C THR A 649 4.17 -26.91 -0.31
N ALA A 650 2.96 -26.94 -0.89
CA ALA A 650 2.65 -27.74 -2.07
C ALA A 650 3.00 -27.06 -3.40
N GLU A 651 3.26 -25.75 -3.41
CA GLU A 651 3.70 -25.01 -4.60
C GLU A 651 4.97 -25.66 -5.19
N GLU A 652 4.92 -26.01 -6.50
CA GLU A 652 6.08 -26.55 -7.21
C GLU A 652 7.14 -25.47 -7.39
N ALA A 653 8.31 -25.66 -6.78
CA ALA A 653 9.45 -24.76 -6.87
C ALA A 653 10.76 -25.51 -6.64
N GLU A 654 11.85 -25.05 -7.24
CA GLU A 654 13.20 -25.59 -6.99
C GLU A 654 13.77 -25.09 -5.64
N ASP A 655 13.36 -23.90 -5.21
CA ASP A 655 13.83 -23.27 -3.96
C ASP A 655 13.22 -23.92 -2.71
N PRO A 656 14.01 -24.17 -1.64
CA PRO A 656 13.49 -24.64 -0.37
C PRO A 656 12.59 -23.57 0.27
N TRP A 657 11.69 -23.98 1.15
CA TRP A 657 10.82 -23.04 1.86
C TRP A 657 11.17 -22.94 3.34
N PHE A 658 10.95 -21.75 3.90
CA PHE A 658 11.05 -21.44 5.31
C PHE A 658 9.72 -20.87 5.82
N VAL A 659 9.19 -21.46 6.89
CA VAL A 659 7.94 -21.00 7.51
C VAL A 659 8.17 -20.65 8.97
N TYR A 660 7.80 -19.44 9.36
CA TYR A 660 7.59 -19.08 10.76
C TYR A 660 6.08 -19.12 11.06
N MET A 661 5.65 -20.03 11.94
CA MET A 661 4.23 -20.27 12.23
C MET A 661 3.88 -19.91 13.68
N PRO A 662 3.74 -18.61 14.00
CA PRO A 662 3.30 -18.15 15.31
C PRO A 662 1.81 -18.39 15.54
N LEU A 663 1.41 -19.44 16.23
CA LEU A 663 0.01 -19.72 16.50
C LEU A 663 -0.56 -18.86 17.64
N ASN A 664 -1.90 -18.84 17.72
CA ASN A 664 -2.69 -18.25 18.80
C ASN A 664 -3.26 -19.29 19.78
N LEU A 665 -3.23 -20.58 19.45
CA LEU A 665 -3.60 -21.64 20.39
C LEU A 665 -2.41 -21.98 21.31
N PRO A 666 -2.63 -22.27 22.61
CA PRO A 666 -3.88 -22.25 23.38
C PRO A 666 -4.19 -20.94 24.16
N HIS A 667 -3.83 -19.75 23.67
CA HIS A 667 -3.97 -18.46 24.41
C HIS A 667 -5.41 -18.11 24.87
N SER A 668 -6.43 -18.86 24.41
CA SER A 668 -7.87 -18.65 24.62
C SER A 668 -8.35 -18.73 26.09
N VAL A 669 -7.54 -19.20 27.05
CA VAL A 669 -7.99 -19.48 28.44
C VAL A 669 -7.93 -18.25 29.37
N ARG A 670 -7.95 -17.03 28.84
CA ARG A 670 -7.71 -15.80 29.63
C ARG A 670 -8.81 -15.48 30.66
N ASN A 671 -9.99 -16.10 30.60
CA ASN A 671 -10.91 -16.16 31.74
C ASN A 671 -11.98 -17.26 31.53
N PRO A 672 -12.12 -18.28 32.39
CA PRO A 672 -13.23 -19.24 32.28
C PRO A 672 -14.61 -18.58 32.36
N ASP A 673 -14.72 -17.39 32.95
CA ASP A 673 -15.99 -16.63 33.02
C ASP A 673 -16.30 -15.87 31.71
N ASN A 674 -15.36 -15.80 30.77
CA ASN A 674 -15.56 -15.16 29.46
C ASN A 674 -14.61 -15.71 28.38
N PRO A 675 -14.76 -17.00 28.01
CA PRO A 675 -13.89 -17.67 27.03
C PRO A 675 -13.97 -17.03 25.64
N ALA A 676 -15.11 -16.41 25.29
CA ALA A 676 -15.33 -15.73 24.01
C ALA A 676 -14.51 -14.44 23.81
N LYS A 677 -13.96 -13.85 24.89
CA LYS A 677 -13.28 -12.55 24.80
C LYS A 677 -11.91 -12.61 24.10
N TRP A 678 -11.23 -13.77 24.12
CA TRP A 678 -9.81 -13.87 23.71
C TRP A 678 -9.43 -15.15 22.95
N GLY A 679 -10.41 -15.95 22.51
CA GLY A 679 -10.18 -17.18 21.73
C GLY A 679 -11.48 -17.74 21.13
N PRO A 680 -11.39 -18.73 20.22
CA PRO A 680 -12.58 -19.41 19.73
C PRO A 680 -13.19 -20.20 20.90
N PRO A 681 -14.52 -20.14 21.12
CA PRO A 681 -15.15 -20.80 22.26
C PRO A 681 -15.15 -22.33 22.14
N VAL A 682 -14.94 -22.89 20.95
CA VAL A 682 -14.95 -24.33 20.69
C VAL A 682 -13.85 -24.77 19.73
N VAL A 683 -13.44 -26.03 19.82
CA VAL A 683 -12.53 -26.73 18.87
C VAL A 683 -13.16 -28.06 18.46
N PRO A 684 -12.76 -28.66 17.31
CA PRO A 684 -13.23 -29.98 16.92
C PRO A 684 -12.93 -31.01 18.01
N GLU A 685 -13.92 -31.83 18.36
CA GLU A 685 -13.73 -32.94 19.28
C GLU A 685 -12.91 -34.05 18.61
N LEU A 686 -11.90 -34.54 19.33
CA LEU A 686 -11.09 -35.67 18.92
C LEU A 686 -11.41 -36.87 19.82
N ASP A 687 -11.69 -38.02 19.22
CA ASP A 687 -11.87 -39.27 19.95
C ASP A 687 -10.55 -39.83 20.51
N GLU A 688 -10.64 -40.98 21.16
CA GLU A 688 -9.49 -41.73 21.71
C GLU A 688 -8.47 -42.13 20.64
N ASN A 689 -8.88 -42.25 19.39
CA ASN A 689 -8.05 -42.58 18.23
C ASN A 689 -7.57 -41.33 17.47
N TRP A 690 -7.73 -40.15 18.07
CA TRP A 690 -7.31 -38.87 17.50
C TRP A 690 -7.99 -38.52 16.18
N GLN A 691 -9.23 -39.01 15.96
CA GLN A 691 -10.05 -38.67 14.81
C GLN A 691 -11.11 -37.61 15.17
N LYS A 692 -11.42 -36.73 14.23
CA LYS A 692 -12.52 -35.76 14.40
C LYS A 692 -13.85 -36.50 14.48
N THR A 693 -14.62 -36.29 15.55
CA THR A 693 -15.95 -36.93 15.73
C THR A 693 -17.06 -36.24 14.91
N GLY A 694 -16.75 -35.09 14.32
CA GLY A 694 -17.73 -34.19 13.70
C GLY A 694 -18.45 -33.27 14.69
N LYS A 695 -18.23 -33.44 16.00
CA LYS A 695 -18.73 -32.54 17.05
C LYS A 695 -17.70 -31.46 17.38
N MET A 696 -18.20 -30.39 18.00
CA MET A 696 -17.39 -29.31 18.56
C MET A 696 -17.46 -29.38 20.09
N VAL A 697 -16.33 -29.24 20.78
CA VAL A 697 -16.24 -29.19 22.23
C VAL A 697 -15.77 -27.82 22.70
N GLN A 698 -16.08 -27.47 23.95
CA GLN A 698 -15.61 -26.24 24.56
C GLN A 698 -14.08 -26.16 24.45
N ASN A 699 -13.59 -25.02 23.99
CA ASN A 699 -12.17 -24.77 23.83
C ASN A 699 -11.51 -24.51 25.19
N ASP A 700 -11.31 -25.57 25.95
CA ASP A 700 -10.42 -25.54 27.10
C ASP A 700 -8.96 -25.77 26.68
N PHE A 701 -8.07 -25.66 27.68
CA PHE A 701 -6.64 -25.75 27.44
C PHE A 701 -6.22 -27.11 26.86
N GLU A 702 -6.77 -28.21 27.39
CA GLU A 702 -6.43 -29.57 26.95
C GLU A 702 -6.93 -29.84 25.53
N ALA A 703 -8.18 -29.47 25.24
CA ALA A 703 -8.77 -29.59 23.92
C ALA A 703 -8.00 -28.78 22.87
N SER A 704 -7.56 -27.56 23.20
CA SER A 704 -6.68 -26.76 22.34
C SER A 704 -5.36 -27.47 22.00
N LEU A 705 -4.69 -28.03 23.03
CA LEU A 705 -3.41 -28.71 22.83
C LEU A 705 -3.56 -29.99 22.00
N ARG A 706 -4.61 -30.79 22.27
CA ARG A 706 -4.94 -31.99 21.47
C ARG A 706 -5.23 -31.63 20.02
N TYR A 707 -6.02 -30.58 19.78
CA TYR A 707 -6.35 -30.15 18.44
C TYR A 707 -5.13 -29.61 17.68
N LEU A 708 -4.24 -28.88 18.36
CA LEU A 708 -2.96 -28.45 17.78
C LEU A 708 -2.08 -29.64 17.38
N ASP A 709 -1.91 -30.62 18.27
CA ASP A 709 -1.13 -31.83 18.00
C ASP A 709 -1.69 -32.62 16.80
N TYR A 710 -3.02 -32.74 16.71
CA TYR A 710 -3.71 -33.30 15.54
C TYR A 710 -3.38 -32.56 14.23
N LYS A 711 -3.41 -31.21 14.23
CA LYS A 711 -3.10 -30.41 13.03
C LYS A 711 -1.62 -30.55 12.62
N ILE A 712 -0.70 -30.62 13.59
CA ILE A 712 0.73 -30.93 13.33
C ILE A 712 0.85 -32.31 12.67
N GLY A 713 0.12 -33.32 13.17
CA GLY A 713 0.10 -34.65 12.56
C GLY A 713 -0.37 -34.64 11.10
N GLY A 714 -1.43 -33.88 10.82
CA GLY A 714 -1.92 -33.66 9.45
C GLY A 714 -0.87 -33.02 8.53
N PHE A 715 -0.11 -32.05 9.04
CA PHE A 715 0.96 -31.41 8.27
C PHE A 715 2.15 -32.35 8.02
N VAL A 716 2.56 -33.15 9.02
CA VAL A 716 3.58 -34.18 8.84
C VAL A 716 3.15 -35.22 7.79
N ALA A 717 1.88 -35.64 7.82
CA ALA A 717 1.33 -36.53 6.81
C ALA A 717 1.32 -35.90 5.41
N HIS A 718 1.02 -34.60 5.31
CA HIS A 718 1.12 -33.85 4.06
C HIS A 718 2.54 -33.84 3.51
N LEU A 719 3.55 -33.49 4.32
CA LEU A 719 4.96 -33.51 3.90
C LEU A 719 5.42 -34.90 3.46
N LYS A 720 4.91 -35.96 4.11
CA LYS A 720 5.16 -37.34 3.68
C LYS A 720 4.54 -37.62 2.30
N SER A 721 3.28 -37.21 2.10
CA SER A 721 2.56 -37.40 0.84
C SER A 721 3.17 -36.63 -0.34
N THR A 722 3.72 -35.44 -0.07
CA THR A 722 4.40 -34.59 -1.07
C THR A 722 5.90 -34.92 -1.19
N ARG A 723 6.38 -35.95 -0.49
CA ARG A 723 7.79 -36.42 -0.49
C ARG A 723 8.80 -35.36 -0.04
N GLN A 724 8.38 -34.45 0.84
CA GLN A 724 9.22 -33.39 1.38
C GLN A 724 9.75 -33.69 2.79
N LEU A 725 9.11 -34.63 3.50
CA LEU A 725 9.39 -34.89 4.92
C LEU A 725 10.88 -35.18 5.23
N GLU A 726 11.52 -36.01 4.41
CA GLU A 726 12.93 -36.39 4.61
C GLU A 726 13.91 -35.21 4.49
N ASN A 727 13.51 -34.16 3.75
CA ASN A 727 14.31 -32.95 3.56
C ASN A 727 13.71 -31.76 4.32
N THR A 728 13.01 -32.00 5.44
CA THR A 728 12.38 -30.92 6.22
C THR A 728 12.78 -30.97 7.69
N VAL A 729 13.21 -29.83 8.23
CA VAL A 729 13.43 -29.60 9.66
C VAL A 729 12.17 -28.95 10.25
N ILE A 730 11.53 -29.65 11.19
CA ILE A 730 10.35 -29.19 11.92
C ILE A 730 10.77 -28.85 13.34
N MET A 731 10.60 -27.58 13.73
CA MET A 731 10.82 -27.10 15.08
C MET A 731 9.48 -26.72 15.71
N TYR A 732 9.23 -27.17 16.94
CA TYR A 732 8.05 -26.81 17.73
C TYR A 732 8.48 -26.24 19.08
N ALA A 733 7.92 -25.09 19.48
CA ALA A 733 8.13 -24.54 20.81
C ALA A 733 6.90 -23.78 21.39
N GLY A 734 6.95 -23.43 22.66
CA GLY A 734 6.03 -22.45 23.30
C GLY A 734 6.65 -21.06 23.41
N ASP A 735 5.86 -19.98 23.43
CA ASP A 735 6.40 -18.60 23.45
C ASP A 735 6.66 -18.02 24.85
N ASN A 736 5.95 -18.52 25.85
CA ASN A 736 6.14 -18.23 27.27
C ASN A 736 5.34 -19.23 28.08
N GLY A 737 5.56 -19.24 29.39
CA GLY A 737 4.86 -20.13 30.30
C GLY A 737 3.34 -19.94 30.32
N THR A 738 2.64 -20.97 30.79
CA THR A 738 1.17 -21.03 30.79
C THR A 738 0.55 -19.86 31.53
N HIS A 739 -0.56 -19.33 31.00
CA HIS A 739 -1.36 -18.32 31.67
C HIS A 739 -1.79 -18.78 33.08
N ARG A 740 -1.79 -17.88 34.08
CA ARG A 740 -2.03 -18.16 35.52
C ARG A 740 -1.01 -19.10 36.21
N TYR A 741 -0.02 -19.64 35.49
CA TYR A 741 1.06 -20.42 36.07
C TYR A 741 2.40 -19.68 36.06
N GLY A 742 2.83 -19.24 34.87
CA GLY A 742 4.16 -18.69 34.64
C GLY A 742 4.19 -17.45 33.77
N LYS A 743 3.18 -17.24 32.90
CA LYS A 743 3.11 -16.04 32.06
C LYS A 743 3.27 -14.76 32.89
N SER A 744 4.09 -13.84 32.41
CA SER A 744 4.40 -12.56 33.08
C SER A 744 5.23 -12.68 34.36
N ASN A 745 5.72 -13.87 34.71
CA ASN A 745 6.57 -14.07 35.89
C ASN A 745 8.04 -14.23 35.49
N PRO A 746 8.85 -13.16 35.55
CA PRO A 746 10.28 -13.24 35.24
C PRO A 746 11.11 -13.92 36.34
N ASP A 747 10.62 -13.99 37.58
CA ASP A 747 11.40 -14.42 38.75
C ASP A 747 11.42 -15.94 38.96
N SER A 748 10.91 -16.71 38.01
CA SER A 748 10.80 -18.15 38.11
C SER A 748 10.91 -18.80 36.74
N GLU A 749 11.53 -19.99 36.66
CA GLU A 749 11.58 -20.79 35.43
C GLU A 749 10.21 -21.02 34.79
N LYS A 750 9.15 -20.98 35.60
CA LYS A 750 7.75 -21.14 35.15
C LYS A 750 7.39 -20.19 34.00
N GLY A 751 7.96 -18.99 33.97
CA GLY A 751 7.67 -17.99 32.96
C GLY A 751 8.46 -18.16 31.66
N PRO A 752 9.80 -18.16 31.69
CA PRO A 752 10.61 -18.22 30.47
C PRO A 752 10.93 -19.64 29.99
N ARG A 753 10.80 -20.70 30.81
CA ARG A 753 11.07 -22.07 30.35
C ARG A 753 9.91 -22.60 29.51
N VAL A 754 10.21 -23.03 28.29
CA VAL A 754 9.23 -23.47 27.28
C VAL A 754 9.57 -24.86 26.74
N PRO A 755 8.58 -25.63 26.24
CA PRO A 755 8.90 -26.86 25.51
C PRO A 755 9.60 -26.50 24.20
N PHE A 756 10.57 -27.32 23.76
CA PHE A 756 11.20 -27.18 22.44
C PHE A 756 11.56 -28.57 21.88
N VAL A 757 10.93 -28.92 20.76
CA VAL A 757 11.11 -30.17 20.01
C VAL A 757 11.65 -29.87 18.62
N VAL A 758 12.57 -30.70 18.13
CA VAL A 758 13.11 -30.64 16.77
C VAL A 758 13.01 -32.02 16.14
N TYR A 759 12.52 -32.08 14.91
CA TYR A 759 12.36 -33.32 14.14
C TYR A 759 12.81 -33.10 12.70
N ALA A 760 13.72 -33.94 12.22
CA ALA A 760 14.27 -33.86 10.88
C ALA A 760 14.71 -35.26 10.41
N PRO A 761 13.78 -36.15 10.04
CA PRO A 761 14.03 -37.61 9.98
C PRO A 761 15.06 -38.06 8.94
N GLY A 762 15.33 -37.24 7.91
CA GLY A 762 16.38 -37.50 6.93
C GLY A 762 17.72 -36.81 7.22
N ILE A 763 17.86 -36.13 8.36
CA ILE A 763 19.04 -35.33 8.73
C ILE A 763 19.51 -35.65 10.17
N LEU A 764 18.56 -35.68 11.09
CA LEU A 764 18.74 -35.92 12.51
C LEU A 764 18.44 -37.39 12.82
N GLU A 765 19.45 -38.10 13.31
CA GLU A 765 19.24 -39.41 13.93
C GLU A 765 18.46 -39.24 15.25
N PRO A 766 17.54 -40.16 15.59
CA PRO A 766 16.78 -40.08 16.84
C PRO A 766 17.67 -39.94 18.08
N MET A 767 17.48 -38.86 18.84
CA MET A 767 18.22 -38.57 20.08
C MET A 767 17.33 -38.59 21.33
N GLY A 768 16.06 -38.19 21.21
CA GLY A 768 15.19 -38.03 22.35
C GLY A 768 15.57 -36.82 23.23
N ALA A 769 15.75 -37.04 24.53
CA ALA A 769 15.99 -35.96 25.48
C ALA A 769 17.40 -35.36 25.34
N CYS A 770 17.48 -34.05 25.14
CA CYS A 770 18.73 -33.30 25.07
C CYS A 770 18.93 -32.44 26.33
N ASP A 771 20.09 -32.58 26.97
CA ASP A 771 20.47 -31.81 28.17
C ASP A 771 21.05 -30.42 27.85
N GLU A 772 21.34 -30.14 26.59
CA GLU A 772 21.85 -28.84 26.14
C GLU A 772 20.85 -27.72 26.42
N LEU A 773 21.38 -26.56 26.82
CA LEU A 773 20.60 -25.36 27.02
C LEU A 773 20.53 -24.58 25.72
N VAL A 774 19.31 -24.23 25.32
CA VAL A 774 19.05 -23.34 24.16
C VAL A 774 18.11 -22.20 24.55
N ASP A 775 18.16 -21.11 23.80
CA ASP A 775 17.18 -20.04 23.89
C ASP A 775 16.78 -19.51 22.51
N PHE A 776 15.77 -18.66 22.43
CA PHE A 776 15.25 -18.26 21.11
C PHE A 776 16.17 -17.31 20.33
N THR A 777 17.25 -16.79 20.92
CA THR A 777 18.29 -16.11 20.14
C THR A 777 19.05 -17.09 19.24
N ASP A 778 19.06 -18.39 19.57
CA ASP A 778 19.72 -19.46 18.79
C ASP A 778 19.01 -19.81 17.47
N VAL A 779 17.76 -19.39 17.30
CA VAL A 779 16.94 -19.77 16.14
C VAL A 779 17.50 -19.17 14.85
N ILE A 780 17.86 -17.88 14.83
CA ILE A 780 18.45 -17.25 13.64
C ILE A 780 19.76 -17.92 13.21
N PRO A 781 20.81 -18.01 14.07
CA PRO A 781 22.05 -18.65 13.67
C PRO A 781 21.83 -20.09 13.19
N THR A 782 20.95 -20.85 13.85
CA THR A 782 20.61 -22.22 13.44
C THR A 782 19.96 -22.28 12.06
N CYS A 783 18.92 -21.47 11.81
CA CYS A 783 18.24 -21.44 10.52
C CYS A 783 19.17 -21.00 9.38
N VAL A 784 20.01 -19.98 9.61
CA VAL A 784 20.98 -19.49 8.63
C VAL A 784 22.05 -20.55 8.32
N GLU A 785 22.53 -21.27 9.33
CA GLU A 785 23.51 -22.33 9.11
C GLU A 785 22.90 -23.53 8.37
N LEU A 786 21.68 -23.96 8.73
CA LEU A 786 20.94 -24.99 7.99
C LEU A 786 20.65 -24.55 6.54
N ALA A 787 20.52 -23.24 6.30
CA ALA A 787 20.40 -22.68 4.97
C ALA A 787 21.71 -22.69 4.15
N GLY A 788 22.84 -23.06 4.76
CA GLY A 788 24.17 -22.95 4.16
C GLY A 788 24.68 -21.51 4.07
N GLY A 789 24.08 -20.60 4.85
CA GLY A 789 24.42 -19.19 4.90
C GLY A 789 25.41 -18.85 6.02
N ALA A 790 25.81 -17.58 6.05
CA ALA A 790 26.57 -16.99 7.14
C ALA A 790 25.83 -15.76 7.70
N LEU A 791 25.97 -15.52 9.00
CA LEU A 791 25.46 -14.29 9.61
C LEU A 791 26.22 -13.08 9.05
N PRO A 792 25.56 -11.94 8.77
CA PRO A 792 26.21 -10.75 8.24
C PRO A 792 27.31 -10.21 9.15
N GLU A 793 28.47 -9.90 8.56
CA GLU A 793 29.56 -9.23 9.28
C GLU A 793 29.12 -7.84 9.78
N GLY A 794 29.41 -7.56 11.05
CA GLY A 794 29.13 -6.25 11.66
C GLY A 794 27.75 -6.10 12.33
N ASP A 795 26.88 -7.11 12.27
CA ASP A 795 25.68 -7.18 13.12
C ASP A 795 25.93 -8.06 14.36
N VAL A 796 25.19 -7.82 15.42
CA VAL A 796 25.30 -8.52 16.70
C VAL A 796 24.15 -9.49 16.87
N PHE A 797 24.44 -10.79 16.91
CA PHE A 797 23.49 -11.82 17.30
C PHE A 797 23.91 -12.39 18.65
N ASP A 798 22.96 -12.56 19.56
CA ASP A 798 23.23 -13.06 20.91
C ASP A 798 23.19 -14.60 20.99
N GLY A 799 22.71 -15.26 19.93
CA GLY A 799 22.57 -16.71 19.84
C GLY A 799 23.77 -17.44 19.23
N ARG A 800 23.77 -18.76 19.43
CA ARG A 800 24.68 -19.74 18.84
C ARG A 800 23.85 -20.78 18.08
N SER A 801 24.39 -21.26 16.97
CA SER A 801 23.70 -22.26 16.16
C SER A 801 23.74 -23.62 16.85
N PHE A 802 22.58 -24.28 16.99
CA PHE A 802 22.48 -25.69 17.36
C PHE A 802 22.29 -26.61 16.13
N ALA A 803 22.53 -26.11 14.91
CA ALA A 803 22.52 -26.93 13.70
C ALA A 803 23.47 -28.14 13.78
N PRO A 804 24.65 -28.08 14.46
CA PRO A 804 25.48 -29.26 14.67
C PRO A 804 24.74 -30.41 15.36
N LEU A 805 23.88 -30.13 16.36
CA LEU A 805 23.05 -31.16 17.00
C LEU A 805 22.11 -31.82 15.99
N ILE A 806 21.49 -31.02 15.11
CA ILE A 806 20.58 -31.51 14.07
C ILE A 806 21.32 -32.41 13.07
N ARG A 807 22.59 -32.11 12.76
CA ARG A 807 23.42 -32.90 11.84
C ARG A 807 24.14 -34.08 12.52
N GLY A 808 23.95 -34.30 13.83
CA GLY A 808 24.67 -35.31 14.59
C GLY A 808 26.18 -35.03 14.73
N GLU A 809 26.58 -33.77 14.63
CA GLU A 809 27.95 -33.29 14.74
C GLU A 809 28.30 -32.92 16.19
N SER A 810 29.60 -32.74 16.46
CA SER A 810 30.05 -32.22 17.76
C SER A 810 29.48 -30.82 17.97
N PHE A 811 28.79 -30.63 19.08
CA PHE A 811 28.20 -29.37 19.49
C PHE A 811 28.85 -28.89 20.79
N GLU A 812 29.24 -27.61 20.82
CA GLU A 812 29.68 -26.96 22.05
C GLU A 812 28.50 -26.20 22.64
N GLY A 813 28.03 -26.69 23.79
CA GLY A 813 26.90 -26.14 24.52
C GLY A 813 27.07 -24.68 24.95
N ARG A 814 26.00 -24.13 25.50
CA ARG A 814 26.04 -22.78 26.10
C ARG A 814 26.75 -22.74 27.46
N GLU A 815 26.88 -23.89 28.15
CA GLU A 815 27.48 -24.01 29.48
C GLU A 815 28.97 -24.36 29.46
#